data_AF-A0A7C5KWE2-F1
#
_entry.id   AF-A0A7C5KWE2-F1
#
_cell.length_a   1.000
_cell.length_b   1.000
_cell.length_c   1.000
_cell.angle_alpha   90.00
_cell.angle_beta   90.00
_cell.angle_gamma   90.00
#
_symmetry.space_group_name_H-M   'P 1'
#
loop_
_entity.id
_entity.type
_entity.pdbx_description
1 polymer ?
#
loop_
_entity_poly.entity_id
_entity_poly.type
_entity_poly.pdbx_seq_one_letter_code
_entity_poly.pdbx_strand_id
1 'polypeptide(L)'
;DLNEAERVGSSDQVHIVSQLDRYRGGFRGDGNWTDTKRFYITQDDDLNRLNSQIADEPGEVNMASGDSLVDFVTWAVDTFPADKYVLILSDHGMGWPGGWSDPDPAARADQSSPMSSALGNQLFLNELDDALGTIRAQTGIEKFELIGLDACLMGHLEVFDALSPHTRYAVASQETEPALGWAYAGFLQALENNPNIDGNQLSQLIVQSYIEEDERIVDEQARADLLGGNSPRGLFGSFGLPSAQQLAQQMEDNITLTAMDMAALPELTASVNEFAYALTDARQKDVARARSYAQSFTSIFGKQVPPSYIDLGNFAQLLKQESRSKAVSKAADRVLNALQDAVIAEKHGPKKPGATGVSIYFPNSQLYASPVTGAQSYTAIARRFAQDSLWDDFLAYHYTGRRFEATSSDIVAPEKGAPVNAPGQGNINVSPIALSDSVAAPGSPVTLSADISGENIGYILFFTGFLDRQSNSIFVADNDYLESADTRQMSGVYYPDWGEGDFKVEFEWEPLMFAINDGQKSALALFTPETYGASADEAVYTVDGVYTYAADGEQRSARLYFSNGVLQQVFGFSGQGTSGAPREIIPQKGDQFTIAERWMDLNSQGQVKKVSTQQGETLIFGEETFKWEELDAAPGDYVLGFIVKDLDGNSVETYTSVTVK
;
A
#
# COMPACT_ATOMS: atom_id res chain seq x y z
N ASP A 1 -14.90 14.86 -3.43
CA ASP A 1 -15.73 14.00 -4.32
C ASP A 1 -17.11 14.54 -4.65
N LEU A 2 -18.23 14.12 -4.01
CA LEU A 2 -19.56 14.44 -4.55
C LEU A 2 -19.89 15.94 -4.59
N ASN A 3 -19.54 16.70 -3.55
CA ASN A 3 -19.70 18.15 -3.57
C ASN A 3 -18.79 18.83 -4.63
N GLU A 4 -17.70 18.17 -5.04
CA GLU A 4 -16.87 18.66 -6.15
C GLU A 4 -17.48 18.34 -7.50
N ALA A 5 -18.12 17.18 -7.63
CA ALA A 5 -18.93 16.87 -8.80
C ALA A 5 -20.11 17.86 -8.93
N GLU A 6 -20.69 18.33 -7.81
CA GLU A 6 -21.70 19.39 -7.78
C GLU A 6 -21.19 20.73 -8.30
N ARG A 7 -19.90 21.05 -8.18
CA ARG A 7 -19.38 22.29 -8.82
C ARG A 7 -19.59 22.34 -10.32
N VAL A 8 -19.64 21.18 -10.94
CA VAL A 8 -19.83 21.03 -12.39
C VAL A 8 -21.30 20.75 -12.69
N GLY A 9 -21.87 19.73 -12.04
CA GLY A 9 -23.23 19.27 -12.26
C GLY A 9 -23.46 18.62 -13.63
N SER A 10 -24.62 18.01 -13.80
CA SER A 10 -25.04 17.42 -15.07
C SER A 10 -25.57 18.46 -16.06
N SER A 11 -25.45 18.17 -17.35
CA SER A 11 -26.00 18.94 -18.48
C SER A 11 -26.90 18.10 -19.39
N ASP A 12 -27.31 18.68 -20.54
CA ASP A 12 -28.04 17.97 -21.59
C ASP A 12 -27.16 16.96 -22.36
N GLN A 13 -25.82 17.07 -22.27
CA GLN A 13 -24.88 16.20 -23.00
C GLN A 13 -24.07 15.28 -22.10
N VAL A 14 -24.03 15.55 -20.80
CA VAL A 14 -23.29 14.76 -19.81
C VAL A 14 -24.18 14.59 -18.59
N HIS A 15 -24.49 13.34 -18.26
CA HIS A 15 -25.26 12.99 -17.06
C HIS A 15 -24.32 12.44 -16.00
N ILE A 16 -24.29 13.10 -14.84
CA ILE A 16 -23.50 12.68 -13.68
C ILE A 16 -24.47 12.13 -12.64
N VAL A 17 -24.32 10.85 -12.31
CA VAL A 17 -25.16 10.14 -11.35
C VAL A 17 -24.30 9.38 -10.37
N SER A 18 -24.77 9.28 -9.12
CA SER A 18 -24.06 8.54 -8.09
C SER A 18 -25.02 7.68 -7.27
N GLN A 19 -24.53 6.54 -6.77
CA GLN A 19 -25.14 5.81 -5.67
C GLN A 19 -24.20 5.90 -4.48
N LEU A 20 -24.67 6.49 -3.38
CA LEU A 20 -23.89 6.67 -2.16
C LEU A 20 -24.58 5.95 -1.02
N ASP A 21 -23.80 5.15 -0.30
CA ASP A 21 -24.20 4.55 0.96
C ASP A 21 -23.45 5.17 2.14
N ARG A 22 -24.09 5.20 3.31
CA ARG A 22 -23.47 5.63 4.56
C ARG A 22 -23.91 4.66 5.64
N TYR A 23 -22.97 3.99 6.30
CA TYR A 23 -23.27 3.23 7.51
C TYR A 23 -23.25 4.15 8.75
N ARG A 24 -23.82 3.67 9.86
CA ARG A 24 -23.81 4.39 11.14
C ARG A 24 -22.39 4.70 11.61
N GLY A 25 -22.08 5.98 11.76
CA GLY A 25 -20.76 6.46 12.19
C GLY A 25 -19.79 6.71 11.04
N GLY A 26 -20.14 6.37 9.80
CA GLY A 26 -19.31 6.65 8.62
C GLY A 26 -19.19 8.14 8.30
N PHE A 27 -20.29 8.91 8.41
CA PHE A 27 -20.30 10.35 8.18
C PHE A 27 -21.46 11.04 8.91
N ARG A 28 -21.21 12.22 9.52
CA ARG A 28 -22.18 12.95 10.35
C ARG A 28 -22.80 14.18 9.69
N GLY A 29 -22.31 14.59 8.51
CA GLY A 29 -22.86 15.71 7.75
C GLY A 29 -24.18 15.37 7.06
N ASP A 30 -24.79 16.37 6.41
CA ASP A 30 -26.03 16.27 5.62
C ASP A 30 -27.19 15.53 6.28
N GLY A 31 -27.36 15.73 7.59
CA GLY A 31 -28.44 15.10 8.35
C GLY A 31 -28.15 13.69 8.87
N ASN A 32 -26.92 13.18 8.70
CA ASN A 32 -26.45 11.91 9.29
C ASN A 32 -27.39 10.72 8.98
N TRP A 33 -27.80 10.61 7.71
CA TRP A 33 -28.54 9.45 7.21
C TRP A 33 -27.63 8.22 7.12
N THR A 34 -28.25 7.04 7.10
CA THR A 34 -27.54 5.76 7.17
C THR A 34 -28.12 4.70 6.23
N ASP A 35 -28.56 5.10 5.04
CA ASP A 35 -29.19 4.25 4.03
C ASP A 35 -28.62 4.58 2.64
N THR A 36 -28.88 3.78 1.62
CA THR A 36 -28.34 4.06 0.27
C THR A 36 -29.25 5.00 -0.52
N LYS A 37 -28.63 5.96 -1.21
CA LYS A 37 -29.32 6.96 -2.05
C LYS A 37 -28.68 7.11 -3.42
N ARG A 38 -29.52 7.38 -4.42
CA ARG A 38 -29.08 7.72 -5.78
C ARG A 38 -29.31 9.19 -6.04
N PHE A 39 -28.28 9.88 -6.54
CA PHE A 39 -28.34 11.30 -6.85
C PHE A 39 -28.18 11.53 -8.35
N TYR A 40 -28.99 12.44 -8.88
CA TYR A 40 -28.70 13.12 -10.14
C TYR A 40 -27.97 14.41 -9.77
N ILE A 41 -26.68 14.48 -10.14
CA ILE A 41 -25.81 15.54 -9.66
C ILE A 41 -26.16 16.85 -10.36
N THR A 42 -26.58 17.85 -9.59
CA THR A 42 -26.95 19.19 -10.08
C THR A 42 -25.93 20.21 -9.67
N GLN A 43 -25.74 21.24 -10.50
CA GLN A 43 -24.72 22.24 -10.23
C GLN A 43 -25.04 23.08 -8.99
N ASP A 44 -24.08 23.20 -8.09
CA ASP A 44 -24.01 24.23 -7.05
C ASP A 44 -22.55 24.57 -6.68
N ASP A 45 -22.34 25.54 -5.80
CA ASP A 45 -20.99 25.95 -5.35
C ASP A 45 -20.68 25.55 -3.88
N ASP A 46 -21.53 24.75 -3.23
CA ASP A 46 -21.42 24.40 -1.80
C ASP A 46 -20.56 23.14 -1.59
N LEU A 47 -19.27 23.34 -1.35
CA LEU A 47 -18.33 22.25 -1.05
C LEU A 47 -18.60 21.53 0.28
N ASN A 48 -19.56 21.97 1.10
CA ASN A 48 -19.79 21.44 2.45
C ASN A 48 -21.12 20.68 2.60
N ARG A 49 -22.01 20.73 1.61
CA ARG A 49 -23.32 20.09 1.68
C ARG A 49 -23.75 19.57 0.33
N LEU A 50 -24.22 18.33 0.33
CA LEU A 50 -24.84 17.72 -0.83
C LEU A 50 -26.25 18.31 -1.05
N ASN A 51 -26.46 19.07 -2.13
CA ASN A 51 -27.78 19.64 -2.48
C ASN A 51 -28.43 19.01 -3.72
N SER A 52 -27.75 18.04 -4.35
CA SER A 52 -28.20 17.35 -5.54
C SER A 52 -29.55 16.68 -5.38
N GLN A 53 -30.26 16.59 -6.51
CA GLN A 53 -31.54 15.91 -6.55
C GLN A 53 -31.39 14.43 -6.21
N ILE A 54 -32.11 13.97 -5.19
CA ILE A 54 -32.31 12.54 -4.95
C ILE A 54 -33.17 11.99 -6.09
N ALA A 55 -32.58 11.12 -6.91
CA ALA A 55 -33.22 10.50 -8.06
C ALA A 55 -33.97 9.21 -7.67
N ASP A 56 -33.45 8.48 -6.69
CA ASP A 56 -34.05 7.25 -6.17
C ASP A 56 -33.48 6.92 -4.77
N GLU A 57 -34.23 6.18 -3.96
CA GLU A 57 -33.88 5.80 -2.58
C GLU A 57 -34.14 4.29 -2.40
N PRO A 58 -33.20 3.42 -2.82
CA PRO A 58 -33.37 1.97 -2.71
C PRO A 58 -33.45 1.48 -1.24
N GLY A 59 -33.10 2.34 -0.28
CA GLY A 59 -32.91 1.99 1.11
C GLY A 59 -31.56 1.31 1.31
N GLU A 60 -31.38 0.61 2.42
CA GLU A 60 -30.15 -0.11 2.72
C GLU A 60 -29.86 -1.22 1.69
N VAL A 61 -28.72 -1.13 0.99
CA VAL A 61 -28.23 -2.20 0.11
C VAL A 61 -26.78 -2.55 0.45
N ASN A 62 -26.38 -3.79 0.15
CA ASN A 62 -24.99 -4.20 0.33
C ASN A 62 -24.14 -3.67 -0.83
N MET A 63 -23.39 -2.59 -0.61
CA MET A 63 -22.50 -1.98 -1.60
C MET A 63 -21.29 -2.86 -1.95
N ALA A 64 -20.97 -3.84 -1.11
CA ALA A 64 -19.95 -4.85 -1.39
C ALA A 64 -20.46 -6.04 -2.24
N SER A 65 -21.67 -5.94 -2.82
CA SER A 65 -22.24 -6.98 -3.69
C SER A 65 -22.27 -6.57 -5.17
N GLY A 66 -21.86 -7.50 -6.03
CA GLY A 66 -21.97 -7.36 -7.48
C GLY A 66 -23.41 -7.14 -7.95
N ASP A 67 -24.41 -7.69 -7.26
CA ASP A 67 -25.82 -7.47 -7.60
C ASP A 67 -26.24 -6.00 -7.40
N SER A 68 -25.75 -5.34 -6.34
CA SER A 68 -26.02 -3.91 -6.10
C SER A 68 -25.35 -3.03 -7.15
N LEU A 69 -24.15 -3.39 -7.61
CA LEU A 69 -23.47 -2.72 -8.72
C LEU A 69 -24.24 -2.91 -10.04
N VAL A 70 -24.70 -4.12 -10.32
CA VAL A 70 -25.54 -4.42 -11.49
C VAL A 70 -26.82 -3.59 -11.47
N ASP A 71 -27.52 -3.55 -10.34
CA ASP A 71 -28.76 -2.80 -10.18
C ASP A 71 -28.54 -1.29 -10.39
N PHE A 72 -27.50 -0.72 -9.80
CA PHE A 72 -27.15 0.69 -9.97
C PHE A 72 -26.87 1.05 -11.42
N VAL A 73 -25.98 0.30 -12.08
CA VAL A 73 -25.57 0.67 -13.44
C VAL A 73 -26.69 0.42 -14.44
N THR A 74 -27.47 -0.65 -14.29
CA THR A 74 -28.65 -0.88 -15.14
C THR A 74 -29.68 0.24 -14.96
N TRP A 75 -29.96 0.65 -13.72
CA TRP A 75 -30.84 1.80 -13.44
C TRP A 75 -30.33 3.09 -14.08
N ALA A 76 -29.02 3.37 -13.96
CA ALA A 76 -28.41 4.57 -14.51
C ALA A 76 -28.52 4.61 -16.04
N VAL A 77 -28.25 3.48 -16.71
CA VAL A 77 -28.33 3.37 -18.18
C VAL A 77 -29.77 3.52 -18.68
N ASP A 78 -30.73 2.88 -18.02
CA ASP A 78 -32.14 2.94 -18.41
C ASP A 78 -32.74 4.34 -18.18
N THR A 79 -32.32 5.02 -17.12
CA THR A 79 -32.84 6.34 -16.73
C THR A 79 -32.17 7.47 -17.52
N PHE A 80 -30.86 7.35 -17.78
CA PHE A 80 -30.02 8.36 -18.42
C PHE A 80 -29.23 7.75 -19.59
N PRO A 81 -29.91 7.43 -20.71
CA PRO A 81 -29.25 6.83 -21.87
C PRO A 81 -28.22 7.79 -22.49
N ALA A 82 -27.04 7.27 -22.82
CA ALA A 82 -25.91 8.04 -23.35
C ALA A 82 -25.14 7.24 -24.42
N ASP A 83 -24.35 7.94 -25.23
CA ASP A 83 -23.50 7.31 -26.26
C ASP A 83 -22.25 6.63 -25.66
N LYS A 84 -21.81 7.10 -24.48
CA LYS A 84 -20.63 6.63 -23.77
C LYS A 84 -20.92 6.56 -22.27
N TYR A 85 -20.37 5.55 -21.60
CA TYR A 85 -20.55 5.34 -20.18
C TYR A 85 -19.20 5.30 -19.48
N VAL A 86 -19.06 6.09 -18.42
CA VAL A 86 -17.92 6.08 -17.50
C VAL A 86 -18.42 5.57 -16.15
N LEU A 87 -17.70 4.62 -15.55
CA LEU A 87 -18.02 4.07 -14.24
C LEU A 87 -16.83 4.31 -13.32
N ILE A 88 -17.05 4.98 -12.19
CA ILE A 88 -16.03 5.18 -11.16
C ILE A 88 -16.50 4.46 -9.89
N LEU A 89 -15.65 3.58 -9.35
CA LEU A 89 -15.87 2.92 -8.07
C LEU A 89 -14.93 3.57 -7.05
N SER A 90 -15.50 4.18 -6.01
CA SER A 90 -14.75 4.85 -4.94
C SER A 90 -15.04 4.16 -3.60
N ASP A 91 -13.98 3.68 -2.94
CA ASP A 91 -13.88 3.24 -1.54
C ASP A 91 -12.46 2.64 -1.33
N HIS A 92 -12.29 1.76 -0.36
CA HIS A 92 -11.12 0.93 -0.16
C HIS A 92 -10.84 -0.06 -1.31
N GLY A 93 -9.56 -0.23 -1.64
CA GLY A 93 -9.08 -1.28 -2.51
C GLY A 93 -7.97 -2.11 -1.86
N MET A 94 -7.78 -3.32 -2.37
CA MET A 94 -6.76 -4.27 -1.90
C MET A 94 -5.96 -4.90 -3.05
N GLY A 95 -6.17 -4.49 -4.30
CA GLY A 95 -5.55 -5.07 -5.50
C GLY A 95 -6.25 -6.33 -5.98
N TRP A 96 -5.51 -7.40 -6.25
CA TRP A 96 -6.07 -8.66 -6.75
C TRP A 96 -7.19 -9.28 -5.86
N PRO A 97 -7.23 -9.11 -4.53
CA PRO A 97 -8.36 -9.56 -3.73
C PRO A 97 -9.68 -8.84 -4.03
N GLY A 98 -9.65 -7.66 -4.65
CA GLY A 98 -10.81 -6.76 -4.77
C GLY A 98 -10.79 -5.65 -3.72
N GLY A 99 -11.95 -5.28 -3.21
CA GLY A 99 -12.09 -4.14 -2.29
C GLY A 99 -13.56 -3.85 -1.98
N TRP A 100 -13.87 -2.58 -1.74
CA TRP A 100 -15.21 -2.03 -1.51
C TRP A 100 -15.98 -2.81 -0.45
N SER A 101 -15.77 -2.41 0.81
CA SER A 101 -16.30 -3.15 1.96
C SER A 101 -17.55 -2.47 2.49
N ASP A 102 -18.50 -3.27 2.93
CA ASP A 102 -19.72 -2.73 3.50
C ASP A 102 -20.06 -3.38 4.85
N PRO A 103 -20.04 -2.63 5.97
CA PRO A 103 -20.39 -3.19 7.27
C PRO A 103 -21.90 -3.34 7.51
N ASP A 104 -22.77 -2.66 6.74
CA ASP A 104 -24.24 -2.69 6.91
C ASP A 104 -24.89 -2.68 5.51
N PRO A 105 -25.78 -3.62 5.16
CA PRO A 105 -26.34 -4.66 5.99
C PRO A 105 -25.31 -5.76 6.27
N ALA A 106 -25.38 -6.34 7.47
CA ALA A 106 -24.53 -7.47 7.82
C ALA A 106 -24.70 -8.63 6.82
N ALA A 107 -23.68 -8.86 5.99
CA ALA A 107 -23.67 -9.92 5.00
C ALA A 107 -22.94 -11.18 5.52
N ARG A 108 -23.26 -12.33 4.91
CA ARG A 108 -22.47 -13.55 5.15
C ARG A 108 -21.17 -13.44 4.37
N ALA A 109 -20.06 -13.80 5.01
CA ALA A 109 -18.78 -13.94 4.33
C ALA A 109 -18.89 -14.92 3.16
N ASP A 110 -18.35 -14.52 2.01
CA ASP A 110 -18.20 -15.42 0.87
C ASP A 110 -17.23 -16.56 1.24
N GLN A 111 -17.61 -17.80 0.95
CA GLN A 111 -16.82 -18.99 1.23
C GLN A 111 -16.22 -19.64 -0.02
N SER A 112 -16.22 -18.93 -1.16
CA SER A 112 -15.66 -19.39 -2.42
C SER A 112 -14.15 -19.63 -2.36
N SER A 113 -13.44 -18.93 -1.46
CA SER A 113 -12.01 -19.12 -1.22
C SER A 113 -11.63 -18.98 0.28
N PRO A 114 -10.44 -19.46 0.69
CA PRO A 114 -9.94 -19.23 2.05
C PRO A 114 -9.84 -17.74 2.42
N MET A 115 -9.44 -16.88 1.49
CA MET A 115 -9.38 -15.43 1.66
C MET A 115 -10.75 -14.79 1.81
N SER A 116 -11.70 -15.14 0.96
CA SER A 116 -13.05 -14.57 1.06
C SER A 116 -13.69 -14.90 2.41
N SER A 117 -13.41 -16.12 2.90
CA SER A 117 -13.86 -16.56 4.22
C SER A 117 -13.22 -15.77 5.37
N ALA A 118 -12.02 -15.24 5.16
CA ALA A 118 -11.25 -14.50 6.15
C ALA A 118 -11.56 -12.99 6.14
N LEU A 119 -11.82 -12.40 4.96
CA LEU A 119 -12.04 -10.96 4.80
C LEU A 119 -13.51 -10.54 4.99
N GLY A 120 -14.47 -11.45 4.82
CA GLY A 120 -15.88 -11.13 5.05
C GLY A 120 -16.56 -10.47 3.85
N ASN A 121 -17.31 -9.40 4.09
CA ASN A 121 -18.10 -8.71 3.07
C ASN A 121 -17.23 -7.73 2.27
N GLN A 122 -16.89 -8.09 1.04
CA GLN A 122 -16.04 -7.35 0.11
C GLN A 122 -16.54 -7.64 -1.31
N LEU A 123 -16.42 -6.68 -2.21
CA LEU A 123 -16.56 -6.93 -3.64
C LEU A 123 -15.24 -7.53 -4.17
N PHE A 124 -15.21 -8.85 -4.33
CA PHE A 124 -14.02 -9.56 -4.82
C PHE A 124 -13.82 -9.36 -6.34
N LEU A 125 -12.57 -9.45 -6.81
CA LEU A 125 -12.23 -9.14 -8.21
C LEU A 125 -12.97 -10.02 -9.23
N ASN A 126 -13.14 -11.31 -8.95
CA ASN A 126 -13.93 -12.21 -9.79
C ASN A 126 -15.42 -11.84 -9.82
N GLU A 127 -15.96 -11.39 -8.70
CA GLU A 127 -17.34 -10.91 -8.61
C GLU A 127 -17.52 -9.61 -9.39
N LEU A 128 -16.56 -8.69 -9.33
CA LEU A 128 -16.54 -7.48 -10.14
C LEU A 128 -16.52 -7.80 -11.65
N ASP A 129 -15.68 -8.73 -12.11
CA ASP A 129 -15.66 -9.20 -13.51
C ASP A 129 -17.03 -9.76 -13.93
N ASP A 130 -17.63 -10.62 -13.10
CA ASP A 130 -18.94 -11.23 -13.37
C ASP A 130 -20.07 -10.18 -13.38
N ALA A 131 -20.04 -9.19 -12.47
CA ALA A 131 -20.99 -8.09 -12.39
C ALA A 131 -20.90 -7.18 -13.63
N LEU A 132 -19.70 -6.78 -14.06
CA LEU A 132 -19.48 -5.98 -15.26
C LEU A 132 -19.95 -6.71 -16.52
N GLY A 133 -19.70 -8.03 -16.61
CA GLY A 133 -20.23 -8.86 -17.70
C GLY A 133 -21.76 -8.88 -17.71
N THR A 134 -22.38 -8.98 -16.53
CA THR A 134 -23.84 -8.96 -16.37
C THR A 134 -24.43 -7.61 -16.76
N ILE A 135 -23.83 -6.50 -16.34
CA ILE A 135 -24.25 -5.15 -16.72
C ILE A 135 -24.26 -5.01 -18.23
N ARG A 136 -23.17 -5.37 -18.92
CA ARG A 136 -23.08 -5.29 -20.38
C ARG A 136 -24.16 -6.11 -21.08
N ALA A 137 -24.43 -7.31 -20.55
CA ALA A 137 -25.48 -8.18 -21.09
C ALA A 137 -26.90 -7.62 -20.91
N GLN A 138 -27.18 -6.94 -19.79
CA GLN A 138 -28.50 -6.37 -19.49
C GLN A 138 -28.74 -5.03 -20.22
N THR A 139 -27.71 -4.19 -20.27
CA THR A 139 -27.80 -2.81 -20.78
C THR A 139 -27.51 -2.69 -22.28
N GLY A 140 -26.81 -3.67 -22.85
CA GLY A 140 -26.33 -3.60 -24.23
C GLY A 140 -25.05 -2.76 -24.42
N ILE A 141 -24.42 -2.29 -23.34
CA ILE A 141 -23.11 -1.64 -23.39
C ILE A 141 -22.08 -2.61 -23.97
N GLU A 142 -21.47 -2.27 -25.10
CA GLU A 142 -20.38 -3.08 -25.66
C GLU A 142 -19.17 -3.05 -24.74
N LYS A 143 -18.71 -1.85 -24.37
CA LYS A 143 -17.69 -1.57 -23.36
C LYS A 143 -17.98 -0.20 -22.74
N PHE A 144 -17.66 -0.03 -21.47
CA PHE A 144 -17.51 1.29 -20.87
C PHE A 144 -16.40 2.04 -21.62
N GLU A 145 -16.57 3.36 -21.74
CA GLU A 145 -15.51 4.21 -22.27
C GLU A 145 -14.34 4.22 -21.28
N LEU A 146 -14.62 4.31 -19.99
CA LEU A 146 -13.64 4.30 -18.91
C LEU A 146 -14.22 3.61 -17.67
N ILE A 147 -13.40 2.79 -16.99
CA ILE A 147 -13.64 2.38 -15.61
C ILE A 147 -12.54 2.98 -14.74
N GLY A 148 -12.91 3.82 -13.79
CA GLY A 148 -12.01 4.37 -12.78
C GLY A 148 -12.14 3.64 -11.46
N LEU A 149 -11.03 3.33 -10.83
CA LEU A 149 -10.97 2.75 -9.49
C LEU A 149 -10.29 3.76 -8.56
N ASP A 150 -11.11 4.65 -7.99
CA ASP A 150 -10.73 5.62 -6.94
C ASP A 150 -10.63 4.86 -5.61
N ALA A 151 -9.68 3.93 -5.59
CA ALA A 151 -9.47 2.95 -4.55
C ALA A 151 -7.99 2.54 -4.48
N CYS A 152 -7.52 2.35 -3.25
CA CYS A 152 -6.13 1.98 -2.95
C CYS A 152 -5.69 0.69 -3.67
N LEU A 153 -4.43 0.63 -4.13
CA LEU A 153 -3.76 -0.60 -4.59
C LEU A 153 -4.42 -1.29 -5.80
N MET A 154 -5.31 -0.64 -6.55
CA MET A 154 -6.01 -1.25 -7.68
C MET A 154 -5.21 -1.27 -9.00
N GLY A 155 -4.05 -0.59 -9.06
CA GLY A 155 -3.14 -0.50 -10.20
C GLY A 155 -2.35 -1.79 -10.44
N HIS A 156 -3.06 -2.90 -10.63
CA HIS A 156 -2.52 -4.25 -10.73
C HIS A 156 -2.77 -4.84 -12.12
N LEU A 157 -1.81 -5.61 -12.64
CA LEU A 157 -2.02 -6.35 -13.89
C LEU A 157 -3.21 -7.31 -13.78
N GLU A 158 -3.39 -7.94 -12.61
CA GLU A 158 -4.55 -8.81 -12.34
C GLU A 158 -5.88 -8.06 -12.47
N VAL A 159 -5.93 -6.82 -11.98
CA VAL A 159 -7.12 -5.98 -11.99
C VAL A 159 -7.40 -5.48 -13.40
N PHE A 160 -6.39 -4.95 -14.09
CA PHE A 160 -6.54 -4.50 -15.47
C PHE A 160 -7.01 -5.64 -16.40
N ASP A 161 -6.51 -6.85 -16.21
CA ASP A 161 -6.93 -8.03 -16.96
C ASP A 161 -8.42 -8.35 -16.74
N ALA A 162 -8.89 -8.32 -15.48
CA ALA A 162 -10.30 -8.47 -15.13
C ALA A 162 -11.21 -7.40 -15.77
N LEU A 163 -10.74 -6.16 -15.90
CA LEU A 163 -11.49 -5.05 -16.52
C LEU A 163 -11.46 -5.07 -18.06
N SER A 164 -10.43 -5.70 -18.66
CA SER A 164 -10.13 -5.63 -20.09
C SER A 164 -11.29 -5.97 -21.05
N PRO A 165 -12.20 -6.93 -20.76
CA PRO A 165 -13.31 -7.22 -21.64
C PRO A 165 -14.40 -6.14 -21.59
N HIS A 166 -14.40 -5.32 -20.54
CA HIS A 166 -15.53 -4.47 -20.16
C HIS A 166 -15.28 -2.99 -20.42
N THR A 167 -14.04 -2.54 -20.51
CA THR A 167 -13.71 -1.12 -20.71
C THR A 167 -12.68 -0.89 -21.82
N ARG A 168 -12.64 0.34 -22.35
CA ARG A 168 -11.62 0.80 -23.30
C ARG A 168 -10.40 1.37 -22.58
N TYR A 169 -10.64 2.13 -21.51
CA TYR A 169 -9.59 2.70 -20.66
C TYR A 169 -9.85 2.36 -19.20
N ALA A 170 -8.79 2.30 -18.40
CA ALA A 170 -8.90 2.14 -16.94
C ALA A 170 -7.99 3.14 -16.22
N VAL A 171 -8.41 3.63 -15.06
CA VAL A 171 -7.57 4.45 -14.17
C VAL A 171 -7.52 3.82 -12.79
N ALA A 172 -6.32 3.63 -12.23
CA ALA A 172 -6.12 3.04 -10.91
C ALA A 172 -4.74 3.39 -10.31
N SER A 173 -4.60 3.26 -8.99
CA SER A 173 -3.36 3.54 -8.24
C SER A 173 -2.64 2.25 -7.79
N GLN A 174 -1.32 2.20 -7.95
CA GLN A 174 -0.47 1.12 -7.41
C GLN A 174 -0.32 1.19 -5.88
N GLU A 175 -0.45 2.37 -5.30
CA GLU A 175 -0.30 2.66 -3.87
C GLU A 175 -1.65 3.01 -3.21
N THR A 176 -1.66 3.20 -1.90
CA THR A 176 -2.76 3.87 -1.21
C THR A 176 -2.97 5.29 -1.75
N GLU A 177 -4.23 5.68 -1.91
CA GLU A 177 -4.62 7.03 -2.33
C GLU A 177 -4.92 7.90 -1.09
N PRO A 178 -4.66 9.22 -1.14
CA PRO A 178 -5.05 10.12 -0.07
C PRO A 178 -6.57 10.12 0.14
N ALA A 179 -7.03 10.42 1.36
CA ALA A 179 -8.44 10.55 1.71
C ALA A 179 -9.18 11.69 0.95
N LEU A 180 -8.44 12.44 0.13
CA LEU A 180 -8.93 13.43 -0.78
C LEU A 180 -9.82 12.84 -1.87
N GLY A 181 -9.45 11.68 -2.41
CA GLY A 181 -10.01 11.12 -3.64
C GLY A 181 -9.36 11.70 -4.89
N TRP A 182 -10.07 11.62 -6.01
CA TRP A 182 -9.66 12.26 -7.27
C TRP A 182 -10.20 13.70 -7.39
N ALA A 183 -9.57 14.53 -8.21
CA ALA A 183 -10.00 15.92 -8.43
C ALA A 183 -11.25 15.98 -9.36
N TYR A 184 -12.42 15.59 -8.83
CA TYR A 184 -13.68 15.45 -9.58
C TYR A 184 -14.07 16.72 -10.33
N ALA A 185 -13.98 17.88 -9.69
CA ALA A 185 -14.32 19.14 -10.34
C ALA A 185 -13.47 19.39 -11.59
N GLY A 186 -12.15 19.12 -11.52
CA GLY A 186 -11.21 19.37 -12.62
C GLY A 186 -11.56 18.58 -13.88
N PHE A 187 -11.57 17.24 -13.80
CA PHE A 187 -11.80 16.41 -14.98
C PHE A 187 -13.27 16.45 -15.46
N LEU A 188 -14.26 16.59 -14.56
CA LEU A 188 -15.65 16.74 -14.96
C LEU A 188 -15.89 18.09 -15.67
N GLN A 189 -15.25 19.17 -15.21
CA GLN A 189 -15.35 20.47 -15.87
C GLN A 189 -14.76 20.42 -17.28
N ALA A 190 -13.66 19.69 -17.47
CA ALA A 190 -13.09 19.45 -18.79
C ALA A 190 -14.04 18.67 -19.71
N LEU A 191 -14.75 17.66 -19.16
CA LEU A 191 -15.76 16.90 -19.88
C LEU A 191 -16.97 17.76 -20.27
N GLU A 192 -17.51 18.56 -19.36
CA GLU A 192 -18.62 19.51 -19.65
C GLU A 192 -18.22 20.55 -20.72
N ASN A 193 -16.99 21.07 -20.64
CA ASN A 193 -16.50 22.05 -21.62
C ASN A 193 -16.34 21.45 -23.02
N ASN A 194 -16.10 20.14 -23.10
CA ASN A 194 -16.02 19.42 -24.37
C ASN A 194 -16.56 17.98 -24.24
N PRO A 195 -17.89 17.78 -24.36
CA PRO A 195 -18.51 16.45 -24.20
C PRO A 195 -18.06 15.42 -25.25
N ASN A 196 -17.30 15.84 -26.28
CA ASN A 196 -16.76 14.96 -27.30
C ASN A 196 -15.37 14.41 -26.97
N ILE A 197 -14.76 14.75 -25.81
CA ILE A 197 -13.50 14.10 -25.40
C ILE A 197 -13.69 12.59 -25.38
N ASP A 198 -12.67 11.86 -25.81
CA ASP A 198 -12.67 10.41 -25.71
C ASP A 198 -12.10 9.94 -24.37
N GLY A 199 -12.27 8.65 -24.08
CA GLY A 199 -11.77 8.05 -22.86
C GLY A 199 -10.25 8.11 -22.72
N ASN A 200 -9.50 8.23 -23.83
CA ASN A 200 -8.06 8.42 -23.77
C ASN A 200 -7.75 9.78 -23.15
N GLN A 201 -8.32 10.84 -23.70
CA GLN A 201 -8.13 12.20 -23.20
C GLN A 201 -8.68 12.35 -21.78
N LEU A 202 -9.87 11.81 -21.49
CA LEU A 202 -10.47 11.89 -20.16
C LEU A 202 -9.63 11.16 -19.10
N SER A 203 -9.13 9.95 -19.40
CA SER A 203 -8.28 9.21 -18.46
C SER A 203 -6.95 9.90 -18.19
N GLN A 204 -6.33 10.52 -19.20
CA GLN A 204 -5.15 11.36 -19.00
C GLN A 204 -5.45 12.57 -18.11
N LEU A 205 -6.61 13.22 -18.30
CA LEU A 205 -7.02 14.38 -17.50
C LEU A 205 -7.20 14.00 -16.02
N ILE A 206 -7.79 12.84 -15.72
CA ILE A 206 -7.91 12.35 -14.34
C ILE A 206 -6.52 12.21 -13.69
N VAL A 207 -5.54 11.63 -14.41
CA VAL A 207 -4.17 11.48 -13.89
C VAL A 207 -3.47 12.83 -13.72
N GLN A 208 -3.65 13.75 -14.66
CA GLN A 208 -3.02 15.07 -14.63
C GLN A 208 -3.60 15.96 -13.52
N SER A 209 -4.92 15.93 -13.32
CA SER A 209 -5.60 16.75 -12.32
C SER A 209 -5.45 16.21 -10.89
N TYR A 210 -5.02 14.95 -10.74
CA TYR A 210 -4.91 14.26 -9.46
C TYR A 210 -4.06 15.05 -8.46
N ILE A 211 -4.64 15.34 -7.30
CA ILE A 211 -4.16 16.26 -6.25
C ILE A 211 -4.14 17.73 -6.70
N GLU A 212 -3.56 18.05 -7.86
CA GLU A 212 -3.29 19.44 -8.27
C GLU A 212 -4.53 20.32 -8.43
N GLU A 213 -5.64 19.77 -8.90
CA GLU A 213 -6.88 20.50 -9.18
C GLU A 213 -8.02 20.17 -8.20
N ASP A 214 -7.73 19.43 -7.14
CA ASP A 214 -8.75 19.09 -6.14
C ASP A 214 -9.25 20.33 -5.41
N GLU A 215 -10.56 20.44 -5.21
CA GLU A 215 -11.15 21.66 -4.65
C GLU A 215 -10.80 21.89 -3.19
N ARG A 216 -10.53 20.84 -2.41
CA ARG A 216 -10.00 21.01 -1.05
C ARG A 216 -8.56 21.52 -1.05
N ILE A 217 -7.89 21.50 -2.20
CA ILE A 217 -6.57 22.08 -2.39
C ILE A 217 -6.65 23.45 -3.07
N VAL A 218 -7.43 23.63 -4.13
CA VAL A 218 -7.42 24.88 -4.91
C VAL A 218 -8.32 25.96 -4.32
N ASP A 219 -9.49 25.62 -3.78
CA ASP A 219 -10.40 26.58 -3.16
C ASP A 219 -9.83 27.08 -1.83
N GLU A 220 -9.78 28.39 -1.64
CA GLU A 220 -9.14 28.98 -0.46
C GLU A 220 -9.88 28.64 0.84
N GLN A 221 -11.22 28.58 0.82
CA GLN A 221 -12.01 28.27 2.00
C GLN A 221 -12.00 26.77 2.28
N ALA A 222 -12.18 25.92 1.27
CA ALA A 222 -12.11 24.47 1.47
C ALA A 222 -10.70 24.03 1.88
N ARG A 223 -9.64 24.64 1.32
CA ARG A 223 -8.27 24.47 1.81
C ARG A 223 -8.13 24.98 3.23
N ALA A 224 -8.70 26.14 3.55
CA ALA A 224 -8.73 26.62 4.93
C ALA A 224 -9.56 25.75 5.87
N ASP A 225 -10.53 24.97 5.41
CA ASP A 225 -11.31 24.05 6.25
C ASP A 225 -10.60 22.71 6.41
N LEU A 226 -9.98 22.21 5.34
CA LEU A 226 -9.09 21.03 5.35
C LEU A 226 -7.92 21.25 6.32
N LEU A 227 -7.34 22.45 6.31
CA LEU A 227 -6.15 22.81 7.09
C LEU A 227 -6.44 23.54 8.40
N GLY A 228 -7.52 24.31 8.43
CA GLY A 228 -7.96 25.17 9.53
C GLY A 228 -9.18 24.62 10.27
N GLY A 229 -9.57 23.37 9.98
CA GLY A 229 -10.05 22.47 11.00
C GLY A 229 -9.09 22.46 12.20
N ASN A 230 -9.47 21.76 13.26
CA ASN A 230 -8.62 21.62 14.43
C ASN A 230 -7.29 20.88 14.11
N SER A 231 -6.90 20.65 12.86
CA SER A 231 -5.69 19.95 12.48
C SER A 231 -4.41 20.62 12.99
N PRO A 232 -3.42 19.82 13.46
CA PRO A 232 -2.18 20.38 13.97
C PRO A 232 -1.36 21.12 12.91
N ARG A 233 -0.86 22.32 13.24
CA ARG A 233 0.08 23.09 12.40
C ARG A 233 1.37 22.30 12.20
N GLY A 234 1.97 22.44 11.03
CA GLY A 234 3.18 21.71 10.66
C GLY A 234 2.92 20.36 9.99
N LEU A 235 1.72 19.78 10.10
CA LEU A 235 1.32 18.69 9.19
C LEU A 235 1.24 19.19 7.75
N PHE A 236 0.99 20.50 7.55
CA PHE A 236 0.96 21.15 6.24
C PHE A 236 1.80 22.43 6.15
N GLY A 237 2.86 22.55 6.98
CA GLY A 237 3.79 23.70 7.00
C GLY A 237 3.64 24.68 8.18
N SER A 238 4.68 25.50 8.41
CA SER A 238 4.88 26.29 9.65
C SER A 238 4.59 27.80 9.58
N PHE A 239 4.21 28.36 8.43
CA PHE A 239 4.01 29.82 8.28
C PHE A 239 2.78 30.16 7.43
N GLY A 240 1.60 30.25 8.07
CA GLY A 240 0.33 30.56 7.40
C GLY A 240 -0.32 29.34 6.75
N LEU A 241 -1.51 29.53 6.17
CA LEU A 241 -2.13 28.50 5.33
C LEU A 241 -1.19 28.27 4.13
N PRO A 242 -0.67 27.04 3.90
CA PRO A 242 0.07 26.72 2.69
C PRO A 242 -0.73 27.13 1.45
N SER A 243 0.00 27.58 0.44
CA SER A 243 -0.59 27.73 -0.91
C SER A 243 -1.06 26.37 -1.43
N ALA A 244 -1.99 26.37 -2.39
CA ALA A 244 -2.42 25.16 -3.10
C ALA A 244 -1.21 24.33 -3.57
N GLN A 245 -0.21 24.98 -4.17
CA GLN A 245 0.99 24.32 -4.67
C GLN A 245 1.81 23.65 -3.55
N GLN A 246 1.96 24.31 -2.40
CA GLN A 246 2.70 23.73 -1.27
C GLN A 246 1.96 22.53 -0.67
N LEU A 247 0.63 22.62 -0.56
CA LEU A 247 -0.18 21.52 -0.06
C LEU A 247 -0.17 20.33 -1.03
N ALA A 248 -0.37 20.59 -2.33
CA ALA A 248 -0.31 19.58 -3.38
C ALA A 248 1.03 18.84 -3.36
N GLN A 249 2.15 19.59 -3.37
CA GLN A 249 3.49 19.00 -3.36
C GLN A 249 3.71 18.06 -2.17
N GLN A 250 3.15 18.37 -1.00
CA GLN A 250 3.25 17.51 0.16
C GLN A 250 2.34 16.27 0.07
N MET A 251 1.11 16.45 -0.40
CA MET A 251 0.17 15.34 -0.58
C MET A 251 0.60 14.40 -1.71
N GLU A 252 1.43 14.86 -2.63
CA GLU A 252 2.02 14.09 -3.73
C GLU A 252 3.20 13.21 -3.31
N ASP A 253 3.72 13.27 -2.08
CA ASP A 253 4.96 12.56 -1.72
C ASP A 253 4.87 11.04 -1.94
N ASN A 254 3.72 10.44 -1.62
CA ASN A 254 3.51 8.99 -1.55
C ASN A 254 2.29 8.53 -2.35
N ILE A 255 2.05 9.13 -3.51
CA ILE A 255 0.93 8.77 -4.39
C ILE A 255 1.38 8.00 -5.62
N THR A 256 0.43 7.32 -6.26
CA THR A 256 0.55 6.88 -7.66
C THR A 256 -0.81 7.02 -8.33
N LEU A 257 -0.87 7.23 -9.64
CA LEU A 257 -2.10 7.07 -10.43
C LEU A 257 -1.73 6.78 -11.89
N THR A 258 -2.46 5.86 -12.53
CA THR A 258 -2.15 5.40 -13.88
C THR A 258 -3.41 5.29 -14.72
N ALA A 259 -3.35 5.81 -15.94
CA ALA A 259 -4.31 5.58 -17.01
C ALA A 259 -3.77 4.55 -18.00
N MET A 260 -4.52 3.49 -18.27
CA MET A 260 -4.12 2.39 -19.14
C MET A 260 -5.07 2.21 -20.34
N ASP A 261 -4.50 1.95 -21.51
CA ASP A 261 -5.20 1.51 -22.72
C ASP A 261 -5.50 0.00 -22.65
N MET A 262 -6.77 -0.38 -22.53
CA MET A 262 -7.14 -1.80 -22.51
C MET A 262 -6.98 -2.48 -23.87
N ALA A 263 -6.82 -1.74 -24.97
CA ALA A 263 -6.52 -2.32 -26.27
C ALA A 263 -5.06 -2.81 -26.38
N ALA A 264 -4.14 -2.24 -25.59
CA ALA A 264 -2.74 -2.63 -25.52
C ALA A 264 -2.49 -3.76 -24.50
N LEU A 265 -3.40 -3.96 -23.54
CA LEU A 265 -3.26 -4.96 -22.48
C LEU A 265 -2.98 -6.40 -22.99
N PRO A 266 -3.62 -6.91 -24.05
CA PRO A 266 -3.31 -8.27 -24.53
C PRO A 266 -1.84 -8.47 -24.92
N GLU A 267 -1.17 -7.45 -25.47
CA GLU A 267 0.26 -7.52 -25.79
C GLU A 267 1.11 -7.45 -24.51
N LEU A 268 0.71 -6.64 -23.52
CA LEU A 268 1.35 -6.62 -22.21
C LEU A 268 1.25 -7.99 -21.52
N THR A 269 0.06 -8.59 -21.43
CA THR A 269 -0.13 -9.94 -20.87
C THR A 269 0.67 -10.99 -21.65
N ALA A 270 0.70 -10.93 -22.98
CA ALA A 270 1.53 -11.82 -23.80
C ALA A 270 3.04 -11.67 -23.50
N SER A 271 3.52 -10.44 -23.35
CA SER A 271 4.92 -10.16 -22.99
C SER A 271 5.27 -10.67 -21.59
N VAL A 272 4.34 -10.59 -20.64
CA VAL A 272 4.47 -11.15 -19.29
C VAL A 272 4.47 -12.67 -19.33
N ASN A 273 3.71 -13.31 -20.21
CA ASN A 273 3.73 -14.76 -20.40
C ASN A 273 5.08 -15.24 -20.95
N GLU A 274 5.62 -14.54 -21.94
CA GLU A 274 6.98 -14.82 -22.44
C GLU A 274 8.05 -14.61 -21.35
N PHE A 275 7.88 -13.57 -20.53
CA PHE A 275 8.76 -13.27 -19.41
C PHE A 275 8.70 -14.37 -18.36
N ALA A 276 7.50 -14.73 -17.88
CA ALA A 276 7.24 -15.82 -16.95
C ALA A 276 7.91 -17.13 -17.41
N TYR A 277 7.76 -17.49 -18.68
CA TYR A 277 8.43 -18.68 -19.24
C TYR A 277 9.95 -18.53 -19.28
N ALA A 278 10.48 -17.36 -19.69
CA ALA A 278 11.92 -17.11 -19.72
C ALA A 278 12.57 -17.15 -18.32
N LEU A 279 11.82 -16.86 -17.25
CA LEU A 279 12.30 -16.98 -15.87
C LEU A 279 12.63 -18.42 -15.47
N THR A 280 12.11 -19.42 -16.19
CA THR A 280 12.47 -20.83 -15.95
C THR A 280 13.93 -21.15 -16.31
N ASP A 281 14.57 -20.33 -17.16
CA ASP A 281 15.99 -20.41 -17.49
C ASP A 281 16.87 -19.56 -16.55
N ALA A 282 16.27 -18.78 -15.65
CA ALA A 282 16.98 -17.98 -14.66
C ALA A 282 17.36 -18.80 -13.42
N ARG A 283 18.40 -18.38 -12.70
CA ARG A 283 18.63 -18.86 -11.34
C ARG A 283 17.54 -18.27 -10.45
N GLN A 284 16.74 -19.10 -9.79
CA GLN A 284 15.61 -18.62 -8.99
C GLN A 284 16.03 -17.73 -7.80
N LYS A 285 17.29 -17.83 -7.35
CA LYS A 285 17.88 -16.90 -6.38
C LYS A 285 18.04 -15.48 -6.94
N ASP A 286 18.38 -15.32 -8.22
CA ASP A 286 18.47 -14.01 -8.88
C ASP A 286 17.07 -13.40 -9.03
N VAL A 287 16.07 -14.24 -9.29
CA VAL A 287 14.66 -13.82 -9.35
C VAL A 287 14.15 -13.37 -7.98
N ALA A 288 14.44 -14.13 -6.93
CA ALA A 288 14.11 -13.74 -5.55
C ALA A 288 14.80 -12.43 -5.16
N ARG A 289 16.07 -12.24 -5.55
CA ARG A 289 16.81 -10.99 -5.33
C ARG A 289 16.12 -9.79 -6.00
N ALA A 290 15.79 -9.90 -7.29
CA ALA A 290 15.08 -8.83 -7.99
C ALA A 290 13.70 -8.55 -7.38
N ARG A 291 12.97 -9.59 -6.95
CA ARG A 291 11.68 -9.45 -6.25
C ARG A 291 11.81 -8.70 -4.92
N SER A 292 12.88 -8.93 -4.16
CA SER A 292 13.05 -8.31 -2.83
C SER A 292 13.54 -6.86 -2.87
N TYR A 293 14.06 -6.42 -4.02
CA TYR A 293 14.53 -5.05 -4.23
C TYR A 293 13.66 -4.24 -5.20
N ALA A 294 12.65 -4.86 -5.81
CA ALA A 294 11.69 -4.15 -6.63
C ALA A 294 10.91 -3.13 -5.78
N GLN A 295 10.58 -1.98 -6.37
CA GLN A 295 9.66 -1.00 -5.79
C GLN A 295 8.42 -1.75 -5.30
N SER A 296 8.18 -1.68 -3.99
CA SER A 296 6.99 -2.27 -3.38
C SER A 296 6.00 -1.21 -2.94
N PHE A 297 4.76 -1.65 -2.81
CA PHE A 297 3.63 -0.86 -2.32
C PHE A 297 3.12 -1.38 -0.98
N THR A 298 2.19 -0.66 -0.37
CA THR A 298 1.65 -1.02 0.95
C THR A 298 1.18 -2.48 1.03
N SER A 299 1.69 -3.22 2.02
CA SER A 299 1.30 -4.61 2.27
C SER A 299 -0.01 -4.71 3.04
N ILE A 300 -1.01 -5.36 2.45
CA ILE A 300 -2.27 -5.71 3.13
C ILE A 300 -2.17 -6.98 3.99
N PHE A 301 -1.06 -7.73 3.88
CA PHE A 301 -0.85 -9.02 4.54
C PHE A 301 -0.05 -8.92 5.86
N GLY A 302 0.16 -7.70 6.35
CA GLY A 302 0.93 -7.41 7.56
C GLY A 302 2.41 -7.16 7.30
N LYS A 303 3.12 -6.80 8.38
CA LYS A 303 4.56 -6.41 8.38
C LYS A 303 5.52 -7.58 8.64
N GLN A 304 4.99 -8.73 9.07
CA GLN A 304 5.83 -9.89 9.44
C GLN A 304 6.41 -10.61 8.22
N VAL A 305 5.96 -10.23 7.02
CA VAL A 305 6.40 -10.76 5.74
C VAL A 305 6.79 -9.60 4.82
N PRO A 306 7.77 -9.80 3.91
CA PRO A 306 8.09 -8.81 2.90
C PRO A 306 6.84 -8.41 2.07
N PRO A 307 6.68 -7.12 1.70
CA PRO A 307 5.64 -6.69 0.79
C PRO A 307 5.64 -7.52 -0.50
N SER A 308 4.45 -7.80 -1.03
CA SER A 308 4.22 -8.73 -2.15
C SER A 308 3.58 -8.07 -3.37
N TYR A 309 3.22 -6.80 -3.28
CA TYR A 309 2.85 -5.98 -4.42
C TYR A 309 4.09 -5.23 -4.86
N ILE A 310 4.62 -5.62 -6.01
CA ILE A 310 5.84 -5.05 -6.58
C ILE A 310 5.54 -4.45 -7.94
N ASP A 311 6.28 -3.40 -8.29
CA ASP A 311 6.19 -2.78 -9.61
C ASP A 311 6.75 -3.72 -10.69
N LEU A 312 5.94 -3.99 -11.72
CA LEU A 312 6.28 -4.92 -12.80
C LEU A 312 7.47 -4.43 -13.64
N GLY A 313 7.50 -3.13 -13.96
CA GLY A 313 8.56 -2.52 -14.76
C GLY A 313 9.89 -2.50 -14.01
N ASN A 314 9.90 -2.05 -12.76
CA ASN A 314 11.09 -2.03 -11.91
C ASN A 314 11.63 -3.45 -11.66
N PHE A 315 10.75 -4.43 -11.44
CA PHE A 315 11.13 -5.85 -11.34
C PHE A 315 11.80 -6.34 -12.63
N ALA A 316 11.25 -6.02 -13.80
CA ALA A 316 11.85 -6.37 -15.09
C ALA A 316 13.23 -5.70 -15.30
N GLN A 317 13.39 -4.44 -14.89
CA GLN A 317 14.66 -3.71 -14.93
C GLN A 317 15.72 -4.36 -14.02
N LEU A 318 15.37 -4.68 -12.78
CA LEU A 318 16.24 -5.37 -11.83
C LEU A 318 16.67 -6.74 -12.37
N LEU A 319 15.74 -7.51 -12.93
CA LEU A 319 16.08 -8.80 -13.53
C LEU A 319 17.03 -8.70 -14.71
N LYS A 320 16.99 -7.63 -15.50
CA LYS A 320 17.99 -7.40 -16.56
C LYS A 320 19.39 -7.19 -15.99
N GLN A 321 19.50 -6.54 -14.83
CA GLN A 321 20.77 -6.31 -14.16
C GLN A 321 21.29 -7.55 -13.43
N GLU A 322 20.39 -8.25 -12.72
CA GLU A 322 20.75 -9.41 -11.88
C GLU A 322 20.89 -10.69 -12.71
N SER A 323 20.07 -10.89 -13.75
CA SER A 323 20.12 -12.08 -14.59
C SER A 323 21.23 -12.00 -15.62
N ARG A 324 22.07 -13.04 -15.66
CA ARG A 324 23.05 -13.26 -16.75
C ARG A 324 22.42 -13.83 -18.03
N SER A 325 21.09 -14.07 -18.04
CA SER A 325 20.39 -14.69 -19.16
C SER A 325 19.94 -13.67 -20.20
N LYS A 326 20.41 -13.85 -21.44
CA LYS A 326 19.97 -13.04 -22.59
C LYS A 326 18.49 -13.22 -22.90
N ALA A 327 17.93 -14.41 -22.65
CA ALA A 327 16.51 -14.67 -22.86
C ALA A 327 15.65 -13.87 -21.88
N VAL A 328 16.01 -13.89 -20.60
CA VAL A 328 15.36 -13.08 -19.55
C VAL A 328 15.48 -11.59 -19.87
N SER A 329 16.67 -11.13 -20.24
CA SER A 329 16.87 -9.71 -20.57
C SER A 329 16.02 -9.25 -21.76
N LYS A 330 15.90 -10.07 -22.82
CA LYS A 330 15.05 -9.76 -23.97
C LYS A 330 13.56 -9.79 -23.62
N ALA A 331 13.13 -10.73 -22.79
CA ALA A 331 11.74 -10.82 -22.36
C ALA A 331 11.36 -9.65 -21.44
N ALA A 332 12.27 -9.23 -20.54
CA ALA A 332 12.12 -8.02 -19.75
C ALA A 332 12.03 -6.76 -20.64
N ASP A 333 12.83 -6.64 -21.71
CA ASP A 333 12.70 -5.53 -22.67
C ASP A 333 11.31 -5.50 -23.33
N ARG A 334 10.72 -6.67 -23.62
CA ARG A 334 9.37 -6.75 -24.18
C ARG A 334 8.31 -6.27 -23.20
N VAL A 335 8.40 -6.68 -21.93
CA VAL A 335 7.52 -6.18 -20.85
C VAL A 335 7.62 -4.67 -20.73
N LEU A 336 8.84 -4.11 -20.70
CA LEU A 336 9.04 -2.67 -20.59
C LEU A 336 8.47 -1.88 -21.77
N ASN A 337 8.64 -2.39 -23.00
CA ASN A 337 8.05 -1.75 -24.18
C ASN A 337 6.53 -1.85 -24.17
N ALA A 338 5.97 -3.01 -23.82
CA ALA A 338 4.52 -3.20 -23.77
C ALA A 338 3.87 -2.35 -22.65
N LEU A 339 4.55 -2.18 -21.50
CA LEU A 339 4.14 -1.24 -20.46
C LEU A 339 4.11 0.20 -20.99
N GLN A 340 5.17 0.62 -21.69
CA GLN A 340 5.23 1.95 -22.29
C GLN A 340 4.11 2.20 -23.31
N ASP A 341 3.71 1.17 -24.06
CA ASP A 341 2.61 1.26 -25.03
C ASP A 341 1.23 1.24 -24.35
N ALA A 342 1.07 0.52 -23.24
CA ALA A 342 -0.20 0.37 -22.54
C ALA A 342 -0.51 1.50 -21.55
N VAL A 343 0.51 2.06 -20.88
CA VAL A 343 0.38 3.15 -19.92
C VAL A 343 0.34 4.48 -20.66
N ILE A 344 -0.84 5.11 -20.68
CA ILE A 344 -1.07 6.36 -21.42
C ILE A 344 -0.68 7.59 -20.58
N ALA A 345 -0.95 7.54 -19.28
CA ALA A 345 -0.50 8.54 -18.32
C ALA A 345 -0.16 7.86 -16.99
N GLU A 346 0.86 8.37 -16.32
CA GLU A 346 1.35 7.89 -15.04
C GLU A 346 1.81 9.09 -14.22
N LYS A 347 1.47 9.09 -12.92
CA LYS A 347 1.92 10.09 -11.95
C LYS A 347 2.30 9.36 -10.67
N HIS A 348 3.49 9.62 -10.13
CA HIS A 348 3.91 9.11 -8.83
C HIS A 348 4.67 10.15 -8.01
N GLY A 349 4.63 9.95 -6.70
CA GLY A 349 5.37 10.75 -5.74
C GLY A 349 6.85 10.41 -5.62
N PRO A 350 7.68 11.33 -5.12
CA PRO A 350 9.11 11.10 -4.88
C PRO A 350 9.42 9.93 -3.93
N LYS A 351 8.48 9.46 -3.11
CA LYS A 351 8.64 8.27 -2.24
C LYS A 351 8.28 6.95 -2.95
N LYS A 352 7.86 7.00 -4.22
CA LYS A 352 7.61 5.84 -5.10
C LYS A 352 8.38 5.95 -6.43
N PRO A 353 9.70 6.22 -6.40
CA PRO A 353 10.45 6.57 -7.61
C PRO A 353 10.57 5.42 -8.63
N GLY A 354 10.36 4.17 -8.19
CA GLY A 354 10.39 3.01 -9.06
C GLY A 354 9.02 2.61 -9.63
N ALA A 355 7.96 3.42 -9.44
CA ALA A 355 6.65 3.15 -10.01
C ALA A 355 6.67 3.31 -11.54
N THR A 356 6.04 2.36 -12.24
CA THR A 356 5.89 2.35 -13.71
C THR A 356 4.42 2.24 -14.14
N GLY A 357 3.51 2.32 -13.18
CA GLY A 357 2.07 2.35 -13.36
C GLY A 357 1.35 1.01 -13.20
N VAL A 358 2.10 -0.10 -13.11
CA VAL A 358 1.50 -1.44 -13.01
C VAL A 358 2.22 -2.31 -11.99
N SER A 359 1.49 -2.72 -10.96
CA SER A 359 1.92 -3.69 -9.96
C SER A 359 1.57 -5.11 -10.37
N ILE A 360 2.26 -6.08 -9.79
CA ILE A 360 1.93 -7.51 -9.87
C ILE A 360 2.09 -8.17 -8.50
N TYR A 361 1.27 -9.17 -8.19
CA TYR A 361 1.42 -9.94 -6.96
C TYR A 361 2.56 -10.97 -7.08
N PHE A 362 3.64 -10.74 -6.35
CA PHE A 362 4.73 -11.69 -6.16
C PHE A 362 4.95 -11.95 -4.65
N PRO A 363 4.30 -12.99 -4.08
CA PRO A 363 4.46 -13.36 -2.67
C PRO A 363 5.92 -13.73 -2.32
N ASN A 364 6.23 -13.93 -1.04
CA ASN A 364 7.38 -14.72 -0.63
C ASN A 364 6.94 -16.19 -0.39
N SER A 365 7.87 -17.07 -0.01
CA SER A 365 7.53 -18.49 0.18
C SER A 365 6.43 -18.70 1.26
N GLN A 366 6.46 -17.91 2.34
CA GLN A 366 5.47 -17.97 3.42
C GLN A 366 4.07 -17.58 2.95
N LEU A 367 3.94 -16.47 2.22
CA LEU A 367 2.66 -16.04 1.67
C LEU A 367 2.14 -17.01 0.62
N TYR A 368 3.03 -17.59 -0.21
CA TYR A 368 2.63 -18.56 -1.21
C TYR A 368 2.14 -19.88 -0.61
N ALA A 369 2.75 -20.34 0.49
CA ALA A 369 2.37 -21.57 1.19
C ALA A 369 1.03 -21.44 1.96
N SER A 370 0.62 -20.22 2.27
CA SER A 370 -0.64 -19.96 2.98
C SER A 370 -1.84 -20.21 2.06
N PRO A 371 -2.89 -20.93 2.51
CA PRO A 371 -4.10 -21.11 1.71
C PRO A 371 -4.87 -19.81 1.51
N VAL A 372 -4.69 -18.84 2.41
CA VAL A 372 -5.38 -17.54 2.38
C VAL A 372 -4.73 -16.62 1.36
N THR A 373 -3.40 -16.53 1.34
CA THR A 373 -2.68 -15.55 0.51
C THR A 373 -2.02 -16.17 -0.72
N GLY A 374 -1.92 -17.50 -0.76
CA GLY A 374 -1.25 -18.24 -1.83
C GLY A 374 -2.19 -18.63 -2.97
N ALA A 375 -1.76 -19.61 -3.76
CA ALA A 375 -2.38 -19.99 -5.03
C ALA A 375 -3.89 -20.29 -4.91
N GLN A 376 -4.35 -20.91 -3.82
CA GLN A 376 -5.76 -21.31 -3.66
C GLN A 376 -6.74 -20.14 -3.72
N SER A 377 -6.40 -19.02 -3.08
CA SER A 377 -7.22 -17.81 -3.13
C SER A 377 -6.85 -16.95 -4.33
N TYR A 378 -5.56 -16.84 -4.66
CA TYR A 378 -5.10 -16.04 -5.78
C TYR A 378 -5.76 -16.43 -7.10
N THR A 379 -5.71 -17.72 -7.47
CA THR A 379 -6.28 -18.17 -8.74
C THR A 379 -7.81 -18.25 -8.74
N ALA A 380 -8.44 -18.26 -7.57
CA ALA A 380 -9.90 -18.24 -7.45
C ALA A 380 -10.46 -16.82 -7.63
N ILE A 381 -9.78 -15.82 -7.07
CA ILE A 381 -10.21 -14.42 -7.08
C ILE A 381 -9.69 -13.69 -8.32
N ALA A 382 -8.40 -13.79 -8.65
CA ALA A 382 -7.81 -13.28 -9.89
C ALA A 382 -8.02 -14.27 -11.05
N ARG A 383 -9.23 -14.83 -11.16
CA ARG A 383 -9.56 -15.98 -12.02
C ARG A 383 -9.23 -15.75 -13.50
N ARG A 384 -9.59 -14.58 -14.04
CA ARG A 384 -9.33 -14.26 -15.45
C ARG A 384 -7.83 -14.18 -15.73
N PHE A 385 -7.10 -13.46 -14.90
CA PHE A 385 -5.65 -13.35 -15.04
C PHE A 385 -4.94 -14.71 -14.93
N ALA A 386 -5.40 -15.60 -14.06
CA ALA A 386 -4.89 -16.97 -13.98
C ALA A 386 -5.24 -17.84 -15.21
N GLN A 387 -6.23 -17.44 -16.02
CA GLN A 387 -6.58 -18.11 -17.28
C GLN A 387 -5.80 -17.54 -18.47
N ASP A 388 -5.59 -16.23 -18.47
CA ASP A 388 -5.00 -15.48 -19.59
C ASP A 388 -3.48 -15.33 -19.47
N SER A 389 -2.91 -15.55 -18.28
CA SER A 389 -1.48 -15.45 -18.00
C SER A 389 -0.81 -16.77 -17.62
N LEU A 390 0.53 -16.78 -17.68
CA LEU A 390 1.40 -17.84 -17.15
C LEU A 390 1.99 -17.47 -15.79
N TRP A 391 1.45 -16.46 -15.11
CA TRP A 391 2.05 -15.97 -13.87
C TRP A 391 1.88 -16.97 -12.71
N ASP A 392 0.70 -17.57 -12.58
CA ASP A 392 0.43 -18.63 -11.59
C ASP A 392 1.25 -19.91 -11.88
N ASP A 393 1.41 -20.28 -13.15
CA ASP A 393 2.36 -21.32 -13.60
C ASP A 393 3.79 -21.00 -13.16
N PHE A 394 4.24 -19.75 -13.37
CA PHE A 394 5.57 -19.32 -12.95
C PHE A 394 5.72 -19.33 -11.42
N LEU A 395 4.74 -18.83 -10.66
CA LEU A 395 4.77 -18.90 -9.20
C LEU A 395 4.85 -20.36 -8.74
N ALA A 396 4.08 -21.27 -9.35
CA ALA A 396 4.16 -22.70 -9.06
C ALA A 396 5.54 -23.28 -9.42
N TYR A 397 6.15 -22.89 -10.54
CA TYR A 397 7.52 -23.27 -10.87
C TYR A 397 8.53 -22.76 -9.83
N HIS A 398 8.48 -21.47 -9.51
CA HIS A 398 9.41 -20.80 -8.61
C HIS A 398 9.41 -21.46 -7.21
N TYR A 399 8.22 -21.79 -6.71
CA TYR A 399 8.06 -22.36 -5.38
C TYR A 399 8.05 -23.88 -5.32
N THR A 400 7.67 -24.61 -6.36
CA THR A 400 7.55 -26.09 -6.28
C THR A 400 8.46 -26.83 -7.26
N GLY A 401 9.06 -26.14 -8.22
CA GLY A 401 9.82 -26.73 -9.33
C GLY A 401 8.94 -27.39 -10.40
N ARG A 402 7.60 -27.26 -10.31
CA ARG A 402 6.66 -27.74 -11.32
C ARG A 402 6.95 -27.05 -12.65
N ARG A 403 7.36 -27.83 -13.65
CA ARG A 403 7.57 -27.31 -15.01
C ARG A 403 6.24 -27.02 -15.69
N PHE A 404 6.24 -26.03 -16.56
CA PHE A 404 5.11 -25.66 -17.42
C PHE A 404 5.60 -25.37 -18.84
N GLU A 405 4.68 -25.30 -19.80
CA GLU A 405 4.98 -25.01 -21.20
C GLU A 405 4.59 -23.57 -21.51
N ALA A 406 5.23 -22.96 -22.52
CA ALA A 406 4.92 -21.59 -22.95
C ALA A 406 3.49 -21.43 -23.52
N THR A 407 2.79 -22.54 -23.72
CA THR A 407 1.41 -22.60 -24.24
C THR A 407 0.45 -23.21 -23.21
N SER A 408 0.84 -23.29 -21.93
CA SER A 408 -0.08 -23.65 -20.85
C SER A 408 -1.30 -22.73 -20.83
N SER A 409 -2.45 -23.28 -20.44
CA SER A 409 -3.71 -22.53 -20.31
C SER A 409 -4.56 -23.01 -19.12
N ASP A 410 -3.99 -23.89 -18.29
CA ASP A 410 -4.69 -24.47 -17.15
C ASP A 410 -4.32 -23.69 -15.89
N ILE A 411 -5.31 -23.25 -15.13
CA ILE A 411 -5.09 -22.62 -13.82
C ILE A 411 -4.33 -23.57 -12.89
N VAL A 412 -3.29 -23.06 -12.24
CA VAL A 412 -2.40 -23.83 -11.36
C VAL A 412 -2.53 -23.43 -9.91
N ALA A 413 -3.13 -24.32 -9.12
CA ALA A 413 -3.06 -24.28 -7.67
C ALA A 413 -2.45 -25.60 -7.15
N PRO A 414 -1.23 -25.59 -6.57
CA PRO A 414 -0.66 -26.79 -5.97
C PRO A 414 -1.56 -27.39 -4.89
N GLU A 415 -1.48 -28.72 -4.72
CA GLU A 415 -2.25 -29.41 -3.67
C GLU A 415 -1.98 -28.81 -2.29
N LYS A 416 -3.01 -28.81 -1.44
CA LYS A 416 -2.88 -28.28 -0.07
C LYS A 416 -1.77 -29.02 0.69
N GLY A 417 -0.77 -28.27 1.15
CA GLY A 417 0.38 -28.82 1.87
C GLY A 417 1.48 -29.39 0.97
N ALA A 418 1.44 -29.13 -0.34
CA ALA A 418 2.58 -29.37 -1.22
C ALA A 418 3.84 -28.66 -0.68
N PRO A 419 5.03 -29.28 -0.80
CA PRO A 419 6.26 -28.66 -0.34
C PRO A 419 6.54 -27.39 -1.16
N VAL A 420 6.74 -26.29 -0.44
CA VAL A 420 7.14 -25.00 -0.99
C VAL A 420 8.63 -24.80 -0.72
N ASN A 421 9.40 -24.64 -1.78
CA ASN A 421 10.78 -24.16 -1.75
C ASN A 421 10.78 -22.67 -1.46
N ALA A 422 11.88 -22.15 -0.92
CA ALA A 422 12.08 -20.74 -0.67
C ALA A 422 13.33 -20.24 -1.43
N PRO A 423 13.21 -19.82 -2.70
CA PRO A 423 14.38 -19.42 -3.50
C PRO A 423 15.16 -18.24 -2.92
N GLY A 424 14.49 -17.37 -2.16
CA GLY A 424 15.13 -16.28 -1.42
C GLY A 424 15.77 -16.69 -0.10
N GLN A 425 15.57 -17.93 0.37
CA GLN A 425 16.05 -18.35 1.68
C GLN A 425 17.58 -18.45 1.69
N GLY A 426 18.20 -17.94 2.75
CA GLY A 426 19.64 -17.94 2.96
C GLY A 426 20.08 -18.89 4.07
N ASN A 427 21.18 -19.62 3.85
CA ASN A 427 21.87 -20.34 4.93
C ASN A 427 22.87 -19.38 5.60
N ILE A 428 22.36 -18.49 6.44
CA ILE A 428 23.12 -17.40 7.05
C ILE A 428 23.70 -17.86 8.39
N ASN A 429 24.98 -17.57 8.62
CA ASN A 429 25.60 -17.66 9.94
C ASN A 429 26.16 -16.30 10.34
N VAL A 430 25.96 -15.95 11.60
CA VAL A 430 26.48 -14.72 12.20
C VAL A 430 27.29 -15.09 13.44
N SER A 431 28.50 -14.55 13.56
CA SER A 431 29.34 -14.77 14.74
C SER A 431 28.73 -14.09 15.99
N PRO A 432 29.16 -14.48 17.21
CA PRO A 432 28.94 -13.65 18.38
C PRO A 432 29.49 -12.24 18.16
N ILE A 433 28.80 -11.23 18.68
CA ILE A 433 29.23 -9.83 18.56
C ILE A 433 30.46 -9.59 19.45
N ALA A 434 31.48 -8.97 18.88
CA ALA A 434 32.59 -8.37 19.60
C ALA A 434 32.34 -6.88 19.82
N LEU A 435 32.61 -6.40 21.04
CA LEU A 435 32.43 -5.02 21.45
C LEU A 435 33.77 -4.31 21.67
N SER A 436 33.87 -3.03 21.30
CA SER A 436 35.02 -2.20 21.66
C SER A 436 35.08 -1.87 23.17
N ASP A 437 33.93 -1.71 23.82
CA ASP A 437 33.75 -1.56 25.27
C ASP A 437 32.41 -2.21 25.70
N SER A 438 32.25 -2.55 26.98
CA SER A 438 30.98 -2.99 27.55
C SER A 438 30.12 -1.84 28.10
N VAL A 439 30.63 -0.62 28.05
CA VAL A 439 29.98 0.58 28.58
C VAL A 439 29.87 1.64 27.49
N ALA A 440 28.67 2.18 27.32
CA ALA A 440 28.41 3.36 26.49
C ALA A 440 27.93 4.53 27.37
N ALA A 441 28.13 5.75 26.91
CA ALA A 441 27.58 6.96 27.50
C ALA A 441 27.42 8.04 26.42
N PRO A 442 26.61 9.08 26.62
CA PRO A 442 26.50 10.18 25.66
C PRO A 442 27.88 10.77 25.30
N GLY A 443 28.20 10.79 24.01
CA GLY A 443 29.50 11.19 23.45
C GLY A 443 30.62 10.15 23.63
N SER A 444 30.29 8.92 24.01
CA SER A 444 31.21 7.80 24.19
C SER A 444 30.55 6.51 23.65
N PRO A 445 30.47 6.38 22.32
CA PRO A 445 29.80 5.26 21.67
C PRO A 445 30.57 3.95 21.81
N VAL A 446 29.89 2.85 21.51
CA VAL A 446 30.49 1.51 21.45
C VAL A 446 30.44 0.96 20.03
N THR A 447 31.51 0.34 19.58
CA THR A 447 31.56 -0.32 18.28
C THR A 447 31.23 -1.80 18.44
N LEU A 448 30.24 -2.26 17.68
CA LEU A 448 29.84 -3.64 17.54
C LEU A 448 30.45 -4.21 16.27
N SER A 449 30.88 -5.47 16.31
CA SER A 449 31.31 -6.16 15.11
C SER A 449 30.98 -7.65 15.10
N ALA A 450 30.66 -8.19 13.93
CA ALA A 450 30.40 -9.62 13.73
C ALA A 450 30.81 -10.06 12.32
N ASP A 451 31.28 -11.30 12.21
CA ASP A 451 31.49 -11.96 10.92
C ASP A 451 30.16 -12.56 10.44
N ILE A 452 29.79 -12.27 9.20
CA ILE A 452 28.58 -12.78 8.54
C ILE A 452 29.02 -13.62 7.34
N SER A 453 28.42 -14.80 7.22
CA SER A 453 28.63 -15.72 6.11
C SER A 453 27.30 -16.30 5.64
N GLY A 454 27.23 -16.71 4.37
CA GLY A 454 26.04 -17.34 3.81
C GLY A 454 25.71 -16.81 2.42
N GLU A 455 24.49 -17.09 1.99
CA GLU A 455 23.95 -16.66 0.70
C GLU A 455 22.60 -15.96 0.91
N ASN A 456 22.14 -15.24 -0.12
CA ASN A 456 20.85 -14.56 -0.13
C ASN A 456 20.65 -13.58 1.04
N ILE A 457 21.72 -12.96 1.53
CA ILE A 457 21.62 -11.88 2.51
C ILE A 457 20.98 -10.68 1.82
N GLY A 458 19.81 -10.29 2.31
CA GLY A 458 19.00 -9.20 1.77
C GLY A 458 19.32 -7.90 2.49
N TYR A 459 18.94 -7.82 3.77
CA TYR A 459 19.12 -6.63 4.60
C TYR A 459 19.73 -6.98 5.94
N ILE A 460 20.48 -6.07 6.53
CA ILE A 460 20.93 -6.18 7.93
C ILE A 460 20.29 -5.03 8.67
N LEU A 461 19.68 -5.31 9.82
CA LEU A 461 19.17 -4.29 10.71
C LEU A 461 19.99 -4.28 12.00
N PHE A 462 20.24 -3.09 12.52
CA PHE A 462 20.73 -2.89 13.87
C PHE A 462 19.55 -2.87 14.84
N PHE A 463 19.68 -3.57 15.95
CA PHE A 463 18.66 -3.66 16.99
C PHE A 463 19.17 -3.04 18.29
N THR A 464 18.31 -2.25 18.94
CA THR A 464 18.51 -1.78 20.32
C THR A 464 17.28 -2.12 21.17
N GLY A 465 17.51 -2.64 22.37
CA GLY A 465 16.47 -2.83 23.35
C GLY A 465 16.93 -2.57 24.78
N PHE A 466 16.06 -1.97 25.60
CA PHE A 466 16.30 -1.75 27.02
C PHE A 466 15.90 -2.98 27.84
N LEU A 467 16.81 -3.53 28.64
CA LEU A 467 16.55 -4.69 29.48
C LEU A 467 15.97 -4.28 30.83
N ASP A 468 14.67 -4.51 31.01
CA ASP A 468 14.04 -4.40 32.34
C ASP A 468 14.26 -5.68 33.14
N ARG A 469 15.18 -5.59 34.12
CA ARG A 469 15.49 -6.71 35.02
C ARG A 469 14.35 -7.09 35.96
N GLN A 470 13.38 -6.22 36.20
CA GLN A 470 12.27 -6.52 37.11
C GLN A 470 11.26 -7.45 36.46
N SER A 471 10.87 -7.15 35.22
CA SER A 471 9.99 -7.99 34.41
C SER A 471 10.73 -9.14 33.70
N ASN A 472 12.06 -9.05 33.60
CA ASN A 472 12.90 -9.93 32.78
C ASN A 472 12.47 -9.88 31.29
N SER A 473 12.27 -8.67 30.80
CA SER A 473 11.79 -8.38 29.45
C SER A 473 12.64 -7.30 28.78
N ILE A 474 12.72 -7.34 27.45
CA ILE A 474 13.40 -6.32 26.64
C ILE A 474 12.33 -5.41 26.02
N PHE A 475 12.40 -4.12 26.30
CA PHE A 475 11.68 -3.09 25.54
C PHE A 475 12.44 -2.85 24.24
N VAL A 476 11.80 -3.11 23.10
CA VAL A 476 12.41 -2.88 21.77
C VAL A 476 12.40 -1.38 21.51
N ALA A 477 13.59 -0.79 21.55
CA ALA A 477 13.78 0.65 21.51
C ALA A 477 13.95 1.17 20.09
N ASP A 478 14.74 0.46 19.28
CA ASP A 478 15.09 0.87 17.93
C ASP A 478 15.41 -0.34 17.05
N ASN A 479 15.16 -0.19 15.76
CA ASN A 479 15.48 -1.19 14.76
C ASN A 479 15.62 -0.52 13.38
N ASP A 480 16.85 -0.31 12.91
CA ASP A 480 17.12 0.42 11.65
C ASP A 480 18.00 -0.37 10.67
N TYR A 481 17.94 -0.04 9.37
CA TYR A 481 18.80 -0.64 8.36
C TYR A 481 20.27 -0.24 8.56
N LEU A 482 21.18 -1.21 8.44
CA LEU A 482 22.59 -0.93 8.26
C LEU A 482 22.91 -0.70 6.79
N GLU A 483 23.66 0.36 6.53
CA GLU A 483 24.17 0.67 5.21
C GLU A 483 25.22 -0.35 4.79
N SER A 484 25.13 -0.83 3.55
CA SER A 484 26.22 -1.58 2.92
C SER A 484 27.30 -0.62 2.39
N ALA A 485 28.55 -1.09 2.41
CA ALA A 485 29.66 -0.41 1.75
C ALA A 485 29.41 -0.16 0.25
N ASP A 486 28.69 -1.08 -0.39
CA ASP A 486 28.19 -0.93 -1.75
C ASP A 486 26.65 -0.85 -1.72
N THR A 487 26.13 0.36 -1.93
CA THR A 487 24.69 0.58 -2.13
C THR A 487 24.40 0.71 -3.61
N ARG A 488 23.45 -0.08 -4.11
CA ARG A 488 22.98 -0.04 -5.50
C ARG A 488 21.67 0.73 -5.59
N GLN A 489 21.32 1.14 -6.81
CA GLN A 489 20.00 1.72 -7.08
C GLN A 489 19.45 1.29 -8.46
N MET A 490 18.13 1.25 -8.56
CA MET A 490 17.39 1.12 -9.81
C MET A 490 16.18 2.04 -9.77
N SER A 491 16.10 3.00 -10.70
CA SER A 491 14.97 3.95 -10.79
C SER A 491 14.67 4.62 -9.44
N GLY A 492 15.70 5.10 -8.74
CA GLY A 492 15.58 5.75 -7.42
C GLY A 492 15.28 4.81 -6.25
N VAL A 493 15.09 3.50 -6.47
CA VAL A 493 14.98 2.50 -5.40
C VAL A 493 16.37 2.04 -4.99
N TYR A 494 16.75 2.26 -3.74
CA TYR A 494 18.05 1.88 -3.19
C TYR A 494 18.00 0.51 -2.51
N TYR A 495 19.08 -0.24 -2.63
CA TYR A 495 19.21 -1.55 -1.98
C TYR A 495 20.67 -1.89 -1.69
N PRO A 496 20.93 -2.68 -0.63
CA PRO A 496 22.30 -3.03 -0.26
C PRO A 496 22.87 -4.12 -1.17
N ASP A 497 24.18 -4.04 -1.42
CA ASP A 497 24.97 -5.13 -1.98
C ASP A 497 26.06 -5.53 -0.98
N TRP A 498 25.89 -6.70 -0.36
CA TRP A 498 26.84 -7.22 0.64
C TRP A 498 28.03 -7.96 0.02
N GLY A 499 28.12 -8.02 -1.31
CA GLY A 499 29.16 -8.76 -2.03
C GLY A 499 28.97 -10.28 -2.02
N GLU A 500 29.99 -11.00 -2.52
CA GLU A 500 30.05 -12.46 -2.48
C GLU A 500 31.04 -12.91 -1.41
N GLY A 501 30.64 -13.88 -0.58
CA GLY A 501 31.48 -14.48 0.46
C GLY A 501 31.29 -13.87 1.84
N ASP A 502 32.17 -14.24 2.75
CA ASP A 502 32.11 -13.82 4.15
C ASP A 502 32.60 -12.37 4.29
N PHE A 503 31.91 -11.59 5.11
CA PHE A 503 32.27 -10.21 5.39
C PHE A 503 32.09 -9.89 6.87
N LYS A 504 32.74 -8.82 7.30
CA LYS A 504 32.62 -8.32 8.67
C LYS A 504 31.75 -7.08 8.66
N VAL A 505 30.70 -7.08 9.47
CA VAL A 505 29.91 -5.88 9.77
C VAL A 505 30.51 -5.18 10.98
N GLU A 506 30.62 -3.86 10.91
CA GLU A 506 31.03 -2.99 12.02
C GLU A 506 30.04 -1.82 12.11
N PHE A 507 29.56 -1.53 13.32
CA PHE A 507 28.62 -0.43 13.57
C PHE A 507 28.97 0.26 14.88
N GLU A 508 29.04 1.59 14.87
CA GLU A 508 29.27 2.41 16.06
C GLU A 508 27.92 2.89 16.61
N TRP A 509 27.57 2.45 17.81
CA TRP A 509 26.33 2.82 18.48
C TRP A 509 26.57 3.93 19.49
N GLU A 510 26.00 5.10 19.22
CA GLU A 510 25.75 6.15 20.20
C GLU A 510 24.47 5.79 20.98
N PRO A 511 24.48 5.85 22.32
CA PRO A 511 23.33 5.47 23.14
C PRO A 511 22.17 6.47 23.04
N LEU A 512 21.48 6.47 21.90
CA LEU A 512 20.30 7.28 21.60
C LEU A 512 19.02 6.45 21.65
N MET A 513 17.92 7.13 21.92
CA MET A 513 16.55 6.63 21.94
C MET A 513 15.66 7.59 21.15
N PHE A 514 14.58 7.09 20.57
CA PHE A 514 13.67 7.91 19.78
C PHE A 514 12.31 8.05 20.45
N ALA A 515 11.76 9.24 20.37
CA ALA A 515 10.45 9.58 20.91
C ALA A 515 9.62 10.34 19.88
N ILE A 516 8.30 10.30 20.08
CA ILE A 516 7.39 11.24 19.45
C ILE A 516 7.12 12.37 20.44
N ASN A 517 7.25 13.61 19.98
CA ASN A 517 6.95 14.82 20.72
C ASN A 517 5.68 15.49 20.17
N ASP A 518 4.70 15.77 21.04
CA ASP A 518 3.43 16.43 20.69
C ASP A 518 3.40 17.95 20.95
N GLY A 519 4.56 18.53 21.26
CA GLY A 519 4.74 19.93 21.68
C GLY A 519 4.62 20.15 23.19
N GLN A 520 4.12 19.17 23.95
CA GLN A 520 4.01 19.24 25.42
C GLN A 520 4.71 18.07 26.13
N LYS A 521 4.67 16.90 25.50
CA LYS A 521 5.15 15.63 26.03
C LYS A 521 5.93 14.89 24.95
N SER A 522 7.00 14.24 25.38
CA SER A 522 7.75 13.26 24.59
C SER A 522 7.45 11.86 25.11
N ALA A 523 7.16 10.94 24.20
CA ALA A 523 6.92 9.54 24.52
C ALA A 523 7.80 8.64 23.65
N LEU A 524 8.52 7.69 24.27
CA LEU A 524 9.36 6.74 23.54
C LEU A 524 8.54 5.94 22.54
N ALA A 525 9.08 5.78 21.34
CA ALA A 525 8.41 5.10 20.24
C ALA A 525 9.41 4.26 19.45
N LEU A 526 8.97 3.07 19.03
CA LEU A 526 9.72 2.26 18.09
C LEU A 526 9.47 2.78 16.67
N PHE A 527 10.42 3.55 16.14
CA PHE A 527 10.45 3.93 14.74
C PHE A 527 10.94 2.73 13.93
N THR A 528 10.15 2.30 12.94
CA THR A 528 10.52 1.20 12.04
C THR A 528 10.73 1.75 10.63
N PRO A 529 11.91 1.59 10.02
CA PRO A 529 12.15 2.05 8.65
C PRO A 529 11.29 1.23 7.68
N GLU A 530 10.62 1.94 6.76
CA GLU A 530 9.76 1.31 5.76
C GLU A 530 10.58 0.80 4.57
N THR A 531 11.59 1.57 4.15
CA THR A 531 12.44 1.27 2.99
C THR A 531 13.91 1.47 3.31
N TYR A 532 14.77 0.74 2.61
CA TYR A 532 16.19 1.01 2.58
C TYR A 532 16.43 2.25 1.71
N GLY A 533 16.96 3.32 2.30
CA GLY A 533 17.23 4.59 1.63
C GLY A 533 18.73 4.81 1.37
N ALA A 534 19.06 5.83 0.58
CA ALA A 534 20.44 6.27 0.40
C ALA A 534 21.01 7.00 1.62
N SER A 535 20.14 7.56 2.47
CA SER A 535 20.48 8.28 3.69
C SER A 535 19.33 8.23 4.70
N ALA A 536 19.63 8.44 5.98
CA ALA A 536 18.63 8.53 7.05
C ALA A 536 17.63 9.67 6.85
N ASP A 537 18.02 10.78 6.22
CA ASP A 537 17.15 11.94 5.97
C ASP A 537 16.03 11.63 4.96
N GLU A 538 16.28 10.72 4.01
CA GLU A 538 15.30 10.33 3.00
C GLU A 538 14.38 9.19 3.46
N ALA A 539 14.72 8.53 4.57
CA ALA A 539 13.99 7.40 5.09
C ALA A 539 12.58 7.79 5.55
N VAL A 540 11.68 6.84 5.40
CA VAL A 540 10.32 6.92 5.92
C VAL A 540 10.26 5.95 7.08
N TYR A 541 9.94 6.47 8.27
CA TYR A 541 9.80 5.67 9.47
C TYR A 541 8.35 5.59 9.89
N THR A 542 7.96 4.44 10.41
CA THR A 542 6.59 4.19 10.86
C THR A 542 6.53 3.93 12.35
N VAL A 543 5.48 4.43 13.00
CA VAL A 543 5.13 4.11 14.38
C VAL A 543 3.71 3.58 14.42
N ASP A 544 3.54 2.38 14.95
CA ASP A 544 2.24 1.73 15.10
C ASP A 544 1.61 2.07 16.46
N GLY A 545 0.27 2.08 16.51
CA GLY A 545 -0.47 2.42 17.72
C GLY A 545 -1.98 2.33 17.54
N VAL A 546 -2.70 2.93 18.47
CA VAL A 546 -4.16 3.06 18.43
C VAL A 546 -4.52 4.53 18.33
N TYR A 547 -5.20 4.90 17.25
CA TYR A 547 -5.79 6.21 17.08
C TYR A 547 -7.14 6.27 17.79
N THR A 548 -7.40 7.34 18.54
CA THR A 548 -8.69 7.58 19.20
C THR A 548 -9.23 8.95 18.77
N TYR A 549 -10.41 8.96 18.16
CA TYR A 549 -11.07 10.20 17.75
C TYR A 549 -11.62 10.96 18.95
N ALA A 550 -11.34 12.26 19.03
CA ALA A 550 -11.85 13.13 20.09
C ALA A 550 -13.37 13.34 20.02
N ALA A 551 -13.92 13.24 18.81
CA ALA A 551 -15.32 13.51 18.54
C ALA A 551 -16.29 12.52 19.22
N ASP A 552 -15.85 11.27 19.42
CA ASP A 552 -16.69 10.19 19.96
C ASP A 552 -15.96 9.08 20.72
N GLY A 553 -14.63 9.08 20.73
CA GLY A 553 -13.82 8.05 21.36
C GLY A 553 -13.71 6.76 20.56
N GLU A 554 -14.16 6.71 19.29
CA GLU A 554 -13.93 5.55 18.44
C GLU A 554 -12.43 5.29 18.30
N GLN A 555 -12.03 4.02 18.31
CA GLN A 555 -10.64 3.60 18.22
C GLN A 555 -10.37 2.79 16.96
N ARG A 556 -9.20 3.01 16.36
CA ARG A 556 -8.70 2.22 15.23
C ARG A 556 -7.23 1.91 15.40
N SER A 557 -6.82 0.71 14.97
CA SER A 557 -5.40 0.44 14.77
C SER A 557 -4.87 1.44 13.75
N ALA A 558 -3.74 2.07 14.03
CA ALA A 558 -3.21 3.12 13.17
C ALA A 558 -1.68 3.07 13.06
N ARG A 559 -1.19 3.67 11.99
CA ARG A 559 0.22 3.86 11.69
C ARG A 559 0.49 5.31 11.34
N LEU A 560 1.48 5.88 12.00
CA LEU A 560 2.05 7.18 11.71
C LEU A 560 3.23 6.99 10.75
N TYR A 561 3.37 7.87 9.76
CA TYR A 561 4.51 7.91 8.83
C TYR A 561 5.28 9.20 9.04
N PHE A 562 6.57 9.10 9.36
CA PHE A 562 7.49 10.20 9.59
C PHE A 562 8.54 10.26 8.49
N SER A 563 8.88 11.47 8.05
CA SER A 563 10.03 11.74 7.18
C SER A 563 10.55 13.15 7.46
N ASN A 564 11.87 13.36 7.36
CA ASN A 564 12.54 14.61 7.74
C ASN A 564 12.19 15.07 9.17
N GLY A 565 12.06 14.12 10.11
CA GLY A 565 11.79 14.39 11.52
C GLY A 565 10.37 14.85 11.87
N VAL A 566 9.44 14.88 10.91
CA VAL A 566 8.06 15.33 11.13
C VAL A 566 7.05 14.29 10.62
N LEU A 567 5.89 14.24 11.27
CA LEU A 567 4.77 13.41 10.85
C LEU A 567 4.23 13.89 9.50
N GLN A 568 4.10 12.97 8.55
CA GLN A 568 3.59 13.21 7.20
C GLN A 568 2.16 12.70 7.03
N GLN A 569 1.89 11.45 7.45
CA GLN A 569 0.59 10.79 7.21
C GLN A 569 0.19 9.90 8.39
N VAL A 570 -1.12 9.67 8.53
CA VAL A 570 -1.69 8.72 9.48
C VAL A 570 -2.63 7.80 8.73
N PHE A 571 -2.46 6.49 8.85
CA PHE A 571 -3.37 5.50 8.27
C PHE A 571 -4.01 4.64 9.35
N GLY A 572 -5.32 4.49 9.32
CA GLY A 572 -6.08 3.53 10.10
C GLY A 572 -6.38 2.25 9.32
N PHE A 573 -6.57 1.12 10.02
CA PHE A 573 -6.84 -0.18 9.40
C PHE A 573 -8.14 -0.79 9.95
N SER A 574 -8.92 -1.44 9.08
CA SER A 574 -10.20 -2.08 9.41
C SER A 574 -10.08 -3.48 10.02
N GLY A 575 -8.90 -4.11 9.98
CA GLY A 575 -8.63 -5.44 10.56
C GLY A 575 -7.99 -5.42 11.95
N GLN A 576 -7.63 -6.61 12.45
CA GLN A 576 -6.78 -6.71 13.65
C GLN A 576 -5.34 -6.28 13.32
N GLY A 577 -4.81 -5.32 14.09
CA GLY A 577 -3.49 -4.74 13.82
C GLY A 577 -3.49 -3.95 12.51
N THR A 578 -2.47 -4.14 11.68
CA THR A 578 -2.30 -3.41 10.40
C THR A 578 -2.56 -4.30 9.19
N SER A 579 -3.48 -5.25 9.32
CA SER A 579 -3.95 -6.11 8.22
C SER A 579 -5.29 -5.60 7.69
N GLY A 580 -5.54 -5.78 6.40
CA GLY A 580 -6.75 -5.29 5.73
C GLY A 580 -6.58 -3.91 5.07
N ALA A 581 -7.70 -3.35 4.61
CA ALA A 581 -7.71 -2.12 3.84
C ALA A 581 -7.28 -0.90 4.68
N PRO A 582 -6.26 -0.13 4.23
CA PRO A 582 -5.85 1.11 4.88
C PRO A 582 -6.81 2.27 4.55
N ARG A 583 -6.92 3.22 5.48
CA ARG A 583 -7.63 4.49 5.31
C ARG A 583 -6.78 5.63 5.85
N GLU A 584 -6.53 6.66 5.06
CA GLU A 584 -5.88 7.86 5.59
C GLU A 584 -6.78 8.57 6.61
N ILE A 585 -6.19 9.00 7.72
CA ILE A 585 -6.81 9.77 8.80
C ILE A 585 -6.17 11.16 8.78
N ILE A 586 -6.98 12.21 8.68
CA ILE A 586 -6.53 13.60 8.83
C ILE A 586 -6.69 13.99 10.29
N PRO A 587 -5.59 14.11 11.07
CA PRO A 587 -5.70 14.31 12.51
C PRO A 587 -6.36 15.63 12.89
N GLN A 588 -7.16 15.62 13.96
CA GLN A 588 -7.79 16.80 14.54
C GLN A 588 -7.29 17.04 15.98
N LYS A 589 -7.26 18.30 16.43
CA LYS A 589 -6.88 18.70 17.79
C LYS A 589 -7.76 18.00 18.80
N GLY A 590 -7.09 17.38 19.78
CA GLY A 590 -7.71 16.57 20.81
C GLY A 590 -7.79 15.09 20.46
N ASP A 591 -7.60 14.69 19.19
CA ASP A 591 -7.44 13.29 18.83
C ASP A 591 -6.18 12.75 19.52
N GLN A 592 -6.17 11.44 19.76
CA GLN A 592 -5.11 10.82 20.56
C GLN A 592 -4.47 9.67 19.80
N PHE A 593 -3.18 9.47 20.03
CA PHE A 593 -2.46 8.32 19.56
C PHE A 593 -1.77 7.64 20.75
N THR A 594 -2.15 6.39 21.01
CA THR A 594 -1.52 5.55 22.02
C THR A 594 -0.51 4.65 21.33
N ILE A 595 0.78 4.83 21.66
CA ILE A 595 1.88 4.11 21.02
C ILE A 595 1.79 2.61 21.33
N ALA A 596 2.04 1.77 20.33
CA ALA A 596 2.16 0.34 20.52
C ALA A 596 3.62 -0.01 20.86
N GLU A 597 3.90 -0.30 22.12
CA GLU A 597 5.22 -0.72 22.58
C GLU A 597 5.45 -2.21 22.33
N ARG A 598 6.64 -2.56 21.86
CA ARG A 598 7.02 -3.96 21.64
C ARG A 598 7.95 -4.45 22.75
N TRP A 599 7.54 -5.54 23.38
CA TRP A 599 8.24 -6.17 24.50
C TRP A 599 8.59 -7.62 24.19
N MET A 600 9.81 -8.04 24.52
CA MET A 600 10.29 -9.42 24.41
C MET A 600 10.51 -10.01 25.81
N ASP A 601 9.61 -10.87 26.28
CA ASP A 601 9.73 -11.55 27.57
C ASP A 601 10.79 -12.65 27.50
N LEU A 602 11.72 -12.68 28.45
CA LEU A 602 12.80 -13.65 28.49
C LEU A 602 12.50 -14.83 29.43
N ASN A 603 12.96 -16.02 29.07
CA ASN A 603 12.98 -17.16 29.97
C ASN A 603 14.17 -17.07 30.96
N SER A 604 14.29 -18.04 31.87
CA SER A 604 15.37 -18.08 32.86
C SER A 604 16.77 -18.29 32.27
N GLN A 605 16.86 -18.59 30.97
CA GLN A 605 18.11 -18.72 30.21
C GLN A 605 18.39 -17.46 29.36
N GLY A 606 17.58 -16.40 29.48
CA GLY A 606 17.73 -15.17 28.71
C GLY A 606 17.25 -15.25 27.26
N GLN A 607 16.54 -16.32 26.87
CA GLN A 607 16.01 -16.47 25.53
C GLN A 607 14.59 -15.90 25.44
N VAL A 608 14.26 -15.30 24.30
CA VAL A 608 12.92 -14.76 24.04
C VAL A 608 11.89 -15.89 24.11
N LYS A 609 11.00 -15.79 25.09
CA LYS A 609 9.88 -16.71 25.33
C LYS A 609 8.62 -16.24 24.61
N LYS A 610 8.39 -14.93 24.56
CA LYS A 610 7.19 -14.31 24.01
C LYS A 610 7.50 -12.90 23.53
N VAL A 611 6.99 -12.54 22.37
CA VAL A 611 6.90 -11.15 21.92
C VAL A 611 5.48 -10.67 22.17
N SER A 612 5.33 -9.49 22.75
CA SER A 612 4.02 -8.88 23.00
C SER A 612 4.01 -7.42 22.61
N THR A 613 2.83 -6.94 22.23
CA THR A 613 2.55 -5.52 22.06
C THR A 613 1.76 -5.04 23.26
N GLN A 614 2.16 -3.92 23.83
CA GLN A 614 1.51 -3.27 24.96
C GLN A 614 1.15 -1.83 24.60
N GLN A 615 0.12 -1.28 25.25
CA GLN A 615 -0.18 0.14 25.10
C GLN A 615 0.83 0.94 25.92
N GLY A 616 1.63 1.74 25.23
CA GLY A 616 2.53 2.70 25.84
C GLY A 616 1.83 4.00 26.19
N GLU A 617 2.60 5.07 26.11
CA GLU A 617 2.07 6.40 26.39
C GLU A 617 1.12 6.90 25.28
N THR A 618 0.14 7.67 25.72
CA THR A 618 -0.77 8.41 24.83
C THR A 618 -0.25 9.83 24.62
N LEU A 619 -0.21 10.24 23.36
CA LEU A 619 0.05 11.60 22.91
C LEU A 619 -1.23 12.22 22.35
N ILE A 620 -1.32 13.54 22.43
CA ILE A 620 -2.53 14.29 22.02
C ILE A 620 -2.16 15.19 20.86
N PHE A 621 -2.90 15.07 19.75
CA PHE A 621 -2.76 16.00 18.63
C PHE A 621 -3.13 17.41 19.10
N GLY A 622 -2.13 18.29 19.14
CA GLY A 622 -2.22 19.63 19.67
C GLY A 622 -2.33 20.70 18.59
N GLU A 623 -1.72 21.86 18.84
CA GLU A 623 -1.58 22.90 17.81
C GLU A 623 -0.42 22.65 16.87
N GLU A 624 0.59 21.87 17.27
CA GLU A 624 1.69 21.43 16.41
C GLU A 624 1.56 19.93 16.14
N THR A 625 1.94 19.51 14.94
CA THR A 625 2.01 18.08 14.59
C THR A 625 3.10 17.37 15.37
N PHE A 626 3.01 16.04 15.38
CA PHE A 626 4.01 15.19 16.01
C PHE A 626 5.36 15.30 15.31
N LYS A 627 6.39 15.40 16.12
CA LYS A 627 7.79 15.44 15.68
C LYS A 627 8.52 14.24 16.23
N TRP A 628 9.45 13.72 15.46
CA TRP A 628 10.51 12.88 15.99
C TRP A 628 11.35 13.71 16.95
N GLU A 629 11.75 13.11 18.06
CA GLU A 629 12.77 13.65 18.96
C GLU A 629 13.82 12.57 19.28
N GLU A 630 15.10 12.96 19.20
CA GLU A 630 16.23 12.15 19.68
C GLU A 630 16.46 12.43 21.17
N LEU A 631 16.63 11.37 21.95
CA LEU A 631 16.88 11.42 23.38
C LEU A 631 18.12 10.61 23.74
N ASP A 632 18.86 11.04 24.75
CA ASP A 632 19.89 10.19 25.36
C ASP A 632 19.24 8.95 25.99
N ALA A 633 19.86 7.79 25.82
CA ALA A 633 19.43 6.56 26.46
C ALA A 633 19.58 6.68 27.99
N ALA A 634 18.56 6.22 28.72
CA ALA A 634 18.58 6.23 30.17
C ALA A 634 19.67 5.28 30.71
N PRO A 635 20.31 5.59 31.85
CA PRO A 635 21.26 4.67 32.46
C PRO A 635 20.63 3.30 32.76
N GLY A 636 21.28 2.23 32.33
CA GLY A 636 20.72 0.88 32.44
C GLY A 636 21.43 -0.14 31.54
N ASP A 637 20.87 -1.34 31.48
CA ASP A 637 21.39 -2.39 30.62
C ASP A 637 20.61 -2.43 29.31
N TYR A 638 21.35 -2.48 28.21
CA TYR A 638 20.83 -2.53 26.86
C TYR A 638 21.27 -3.82 26.18
N VAL A 639 20.40 -4.33 25.33
CA VAL A 639 20.66 -5.41 24.41
C VAL A 639 20.81 -4.80 23.04
N LEU A 640 21.98 -5.00 22.43
CA LEU A 640 22.26 -4.54 21.07
C LEU A 640 22.43 -5.75 20.17
N GLY A 641 22.09 -5.63 18.89
CA GLY A 641 22.17 -6.78 17.99
C GLY A 641 22.22 -6.46 16.51
N PHE A 642 22.53 -7.50 15.74
CA PHE A 642 22.34 -7.52 14.29
C PHE A 642 21.24 -8.52 13.95
N ILE A 643 20.27 -8.08 13.16
CA ILE A 643 19.20 -8.89 12.58
C ILE A 643 19.51 -9.01 11.09
N VAL A 644 20.07 -10.15 10.67
CA VAL A 644 20.42 -10.41 9.27
C VAL A 644 19.23 -11.09 8.60
N LYS A 645 18.59 -10.41 7.66
CA LYS A 645 17.44 -10.91 6.89
C LYS A 645 17.89 -11.49 5.56
N ASP A 646 17.37 -12.67 5.22
CA ASP A 646 17.48 -13.20 3.86
C ASP A 646 16.45 -12.58 2.91
N LEU A 647 16.55 -12.91 1.61
CA LEU A 647 15.66 -12.39 0.57
C LEU A 647 14.22 -12.95 0.67
N ASP A 648 13.98 -14.02 1.44
CA ASP A 648 12.64 -14.57 1.67
C ASP A 648 11.97 -13.99 2.93
N GLY A 649 12.70 -13.19 3.71
CA GLY A 649 12.25 -12.52 4.92
C GLY A 649 12.58 -13.25 6.23
N ASN A 650 13.32 -14.37 6.19
CA ASN A 650 13.77 -15.04 7.40
C ASN A 650 14.91 -14.25 8.04
N SER A 651 15.00 -14.30 9.37
CA SER A 651 16.01 -13.56 10.13
C SER A 651 16.93 -14.48 10.92
N VAL A 652 18.23 -14.18 10.93
CA VAL A 652 19.21 -14.73 11.88
C VAL A 652 19.70 -13.58 12.75
N GLU A 653 19.58 -13.75 14.06
CA GLU A 653 19.79 -12.68 15.03
C GLU A 653 20.97 -13.02 15.95
N THR A 654 21.80 -12.03 16.24
CA THR A 654 22.85 -12.12 17.25
C THR A 654 22.77 -10.89 18.16
N TYR A 655 22.94 -11.11 19.46
CA TYR A 655 22.76 -10.08 20.47
C TYR A 655 23.91 -10.06 21.47
N THR A 656 24.16 -8.89 22.05
CA THR A 656 25.11 -8.66 23.14
C THR A 656 24.54 -7.65 24.12
N SER A 657 25.18 -7.50 25.29
CA SER A 657 24.75 -6.55 26.31
C SER A 657 25.78 -5.46 26.54
N VAL A 658 25.29 -4.23 26.69
CA VAL A 658 26.06 -3.03 27.02
C VAL A 658 25.38 -2.31 28.17
N THR A 659 26.15 -1.72 29.07
CA THR A 659 25.60 -0.86 30.13
C THR A 659 25.76 0.61 29.74
N VAL A 660 24.66 1.36 29.72
CA VAL A 660 24.65 2.82 29.55
C VAL A 660 24.81 3.49 30.91
N LYS A 661 25.68 4.51 31.01
CA LYS A 661 26.00 5.23 32.25
C LYS A 661 25.63 6.70 32.25
#